data_AF-A0A8D8GQR6-F1
#
_entry.id   AF-A0A8D8GQR6-F1
#
_cell.length_a   1.000
_cell.length_b   1.000
_cell.length_c   1.000
_cell.angle_alpha   90.00
_cell.angle_beta   90.00
_cell.angle_gamma   90.00
#
_symmetry.space_group_name_H-M   'P 1'
#
loop_
_entity.id
_entity.type
_entity.pdbx_description
1 polymer ?
#
loop_
_entity_poly.entity_id
_entity_poly.type
_entity_poly.pdbx_seq_one_letter_code
_entity_poly.pdbx_strand_id
1 'polypeptide(L)'
;MPAMEVTSNKFMQQRFDRQKHEIESFVVRIYRHNLIKDGGIIKRKLREKLFEEIKLRRITRVKMDELGWVLMNHDLINRNKGAEVGKEGEQNPAPSLFLFNMERLRELMESHEQRNHAELTAKRKDKQTLAQEVALHNDKALQELRDMVEAKRPLATIRHVTTIERMLKQSFPPSSRNCFVCREFFKTPDQYSKHFEDVHGEVFRISNDDERFSTGQKLDVIQHYDALSPVTLFEIRNNHHVAMQVDGVYLYHTTQQLMPVMRDVWPITINTGDSFKFSITTGMFLVAEHDYSILVHFNRVLEYVEQYHFRVLKEPVELRVKDNPIALKKLEEYPPPPEMVAVFKNGFKMVDSYTVKERKMCEDIRSFMDTDPETRLNAANYVQILQLMNNVEDYNVQFELSQYDMKDVHLAACGAKRFYSLRLNQFSTVPRSLVEGDYIELSYTRPNKSLKTVIGVISQICSNKVLFETEEPLKYDVRWHMKFNPNRTPIRMEYQALEIVKRHGLSGFFFPTVRVCKAATIGRESFTWFNPNVTSNVEQQTAIVSIVNETARPYPYVLFGPPGTGKTSTLVEAIAQIWKLKPKAFVLVTASSNYACNEITQRLLGVIPKDDLFRFFSKQAERMMADMSYELIECSNLNTGCYRLPSKEELYGKRIVISTLTSSGKLVQANIRPGHFSYVFIDECGSATEASALVPIAGIISSPGKIDGSIVLSGDPKQLGPVTRSEFAADMGLKRSMLERLMNLPVYQKSKLTNQYNNALITKLLQNYRSHEAILHFSNKTFYQNELKPCAAECHTHWALNWPELPAKSFPIIFESTMGKLAREQDSASYFNQKEIELVEFYLRKLFTDGVNDRPITQLDIGIVSPYKKQCIKLKQMTARHG
;
A
#
# COMPACT_ATOMS: atom_id res chain seq x y z
N MET A 1 20.92 19.66 48.26
CA MET A 1 21.46 18.33 48.64
C MET A 1 22.22 17.69 47.47
N PRO A 2 23.51 17.97 47.25
CA PRO A 2 24.31 17.33 46.20
C PRO A 2 25.49 16.49 46.73
N ALA A 3 25.46 16.04 47.99
CA ALA A 3 26.56 15.26 48.59
C ALA A 3 26.30 13.74 48.67
N MET A 4 25.10 13.26 48.29
CA MET A 4 24.76 11.82 48.30
C MET A 4 24.80 11.13 46.91
N GLU A 5 24.89 11.88 45.80
CA GLU A 5 24.97 11.27 44.46
C GLU A 5 26.40 10.91 44.03
N VAL A 6 27.44 11.50 44.65
CA VAL A 6 28.84 11.28 44.24
C VAL A 6 29.43 9.99 44.85
N THR A 7 28.95 9.57 46.02
CA THR A 7 29.34 8.29 46.65
C THR A 7 28.60 7.08 46.07
N SER A 8 27.40 7.26 45.51
CA SER A 8 26.65 6.19 44.81
C SER A 8 27.31 5.77 43.49
N ASN A 9 27.83 6.74 42.72
CA ASN A 9 28.47 6.44 41.43
C ASN A 9 29.85 5.76 41.58
N LYS A 10 30.65 6.10 42.59
CA LYS A 10 31.95 5.42 42.86
C LYS A 10 31.78 3.96 43.31
N PHE A 11 30.73 3.68 44.08
CA PHE A 11 30.39 2.31 44.50
C PHE A 11 29.84 1.46 43.34
N MET A 12 29.08 2.08 42.43
CA MET A 12 28.60 1.44 41.20
C MET A 12 29.74 1.17 40.21
N GLN A 13 30.70 2.09 40.07
CA GLN A 13 31.89 1.91 39.21
C GLN A 13 32.81 0.80 39.74
N GLN A 14 33.13 0.79 41.04
CA GLN A 14 33.93 -0.28 41.65
C GLN A 14 33.26 -1.65 41.58
N ARG A 15 31.92 -1.70 41.67
CA ARG A 15 31.15 -2.94 41.47
C ARG A 15 31.16 -3.38 39.99
N PHE A 16 31.20 -2.43 39.05
CA PHE A 16 31.34 -2.68 37.61
C PHE A 16 32.73 -3.23 37.26
N ASP A 17 33.80 -2.65 37.80
CA ASP A 17 35.18 -3.04 37.54
C ASP A 17 35.52 -4.40 38.17
N ARG A 18 34.99 -4.68 39.37
CA ARG A 18 35.14 -6.00 40.03
C ARG A 18 34.41 -7.10 39.25
N GLN A 19 33.23 -6.81 38.70
CA GLN A 19 32.50 -7.74 37.83
C GLN A 19 33.17 -7.94 36.47
N LYS A 20 33.78 -6.90 35.89
CA LYS A 20 34.59 -6.99 34.67
C LYS A 20 35.80 -7.90 34.86
N HIS A 21 36.53 -7.72 35.96
CA HIS A 21 37.71 -8.53 36.26
C HIS A 21 37.40 -10.00 36.61
N GLU A 22 36.27 -10.27 37.27
CA GLU A 22 35.77 -11.64 37.49
C GLU A 22 35.41 -12.36 36.18
N ILE A 23 34.83 -11.65 35.22
CA ILE A 23 34.47 -12.19 33.89
C ILE A 23 35.73 -12.45 33.05
N GLU A 24 36.69 -11.52 33.04
CA GLU A 24 37.97 -11.67 32.34
C GLU A 24 38.79 -12.85 32.90
N SER A 25 38.90 -12.95 34.23
CA SER A 25 39.57 -14.06 34.93
C SER A 25 38.93 -15.43 34.66
N PHE A 26 37.59 -15.49 34.59
CA PHE A 26 36.84 -16.72 34.31
C PHE A 26 37.03 -17.20 32.86
N VAL A 27 36.94 -16.28 31.89
CA VAL A 27 37.14 -16.57 30.47
C VAL A 27 38.57 -17.06 30.21
N VAL A 28 39.57 -16.43 30.84
CA VAL A 28 40.98 -16.81 30.73
C VAL A 28 41.30 -18.16 31.40
N ARG A 29 40.71 -18.48 32.56
CA ARG A 29 40.91 -19.79 33.23
C ARG A 29 40.36 -20.96 32.40
N ILE A 30 39.21 -20.78 31.76
CA ILE A 30 38.59 -21.83 30.94
C ILE A 30 39.36 -22.06 29.63
N TYR A 31 39.91 -20.99 29.05
CA TYR A 31 40.73 -21.09 27.84
C TYR A 31 42.10 -21.73 28.11
N ARG A 32 42.80 -21.35 29.19
CA ARG A 32 44.13 -21.89 29.52
C ARG A 32 44.13 -23.38 29.89
N HIS A 33 43.06 -23.90 30.50
CA HIS A 33 43.06 -25.30 30.96
C HIS A 33 42.89 -26.33 29.82
N ASN A 34 42.32 -25.95 28.68
CA ASN A 34 41.94 -26.91 27.62
C ASN A 34 42.80 -26.83 26.34
N LEU A 35 43.64 -25.81 26.20
CA LEU A 35 44.64 -25.74 25.12
C LEU A 35 45.85 -26.64 25.36
N ILE A 36 46.09 -27.06 26.59
CA ILE A 36 47.31 -27.79 26.97
C ILE A 36 47.14 -29.32 26.83
N LYS A 37 45.94 -29.88 26.67
CA LYS A 37 45.77 -31.34 26.75
C LYS A 37 45.41 -32.12 25.48
N ASP A 38 44.67 -31.62 24.48
CA ASP A 38 44.27 -32.50 23.35
C ASP A 38 44.00 -31.75 22.02
N GLY A 39 45.05 -31.14 21.42
CA GLY A 39 45.12 -30.84 19.98
C GLY A 39 43.83 -30.38 19.26
N GLY A 40 43.34 -29.17 19.57
CA GLY A 40 42.57 -28.36 18.61
C GLY A 40 41.08 -28.69 18.36
N ILE A 41 40.37 -29.45 19.22
CA ILE A 41 38.91 -29.66 19.08
C ILE A 41 38.15 -29.20 20.34
N ILE A 42 37.43 -28.07 20.26
CA ILE A 42 36.55 -27.61 21.35
C ILE A 42 35.18 -28.29 21.24
N LYS A 43 34.86 -29.21 22.16
CA LYS A 43 33.55 -29.92 22.24
C LYS A 43 32.40 -29.02 22.72
N ARG A 44 31.23 -29.23 22.12
CA ARG A 44 29.91 -28.58 22.30
C ARG A 44 29.44 -28.32 23.76
N LYS A 45 29.83 -29.12 24.75
CA LYS A 45 29.39 -28.96 26.16
C LYS A 45 29.92 -27.71 26.88
N LEU A 46 31.06 -27.15 26.45
CA LEU A 46 31.64 -25.95 27.09
C LEU A 46 30.94 -24.66 26.62
N ARG A 47 30.49 -24.63 25.36
CA ARG A 47 29.68 -23.54 24.79
C ARG A 47 28.31 -23.43 25.45
N GLU A 48 27.75 -24.57 25.85
CA GLU A 48 26.45 -24.66 26.51
C GLU A 48 26.52 -24.17 27.98
N LYS A 49 27.59 -24.47 28.74
CA LYS A 49 27.78 -23.92 30.10
C LYS A 49 28.01 -22.40 30.12
N LEU A 50 28.78 -21.87 29.17
CA LEU A 50 29.06 -20.43 29.08
C LEU A 50 27.81 -19.60 28.73
N PHE A 51 26.96 -20.12 27.84
CA PHE A 51 25.71 -19.46 27.45
C PHE A 51 24.63 -19.50 28.55
N GLU A 52 24.57 -20.56 29.36
CA GLU A 52 23.66 -20.65 30.50
C GLU A 52 23.95 -19.59 31.58
N GLU A 53 25.23 -19.34 31.88
CA GLU A 53 25.62 -18.33 32.89
C GLU A 53 25.47 -16.88 32.38
N ILE A 54 25.63 -16.63 31.08
CA ILE A 54 25.35 -15.32 30.43
C ILE A 54 23.84 -15.01 30.44
N LYS A 55 23.00 -16.03 30.28
CA LYS A 55 21.54 -15.91 30.40
C LYS A 55 21.08 -15.59 31.83
N LEU A 56 21.70 -16.18 32.85
CA LEU A 56 21.31 -16.01 34.25
C LEU A 56 21.59 -14.59 34.82
N ARG A 57 22.43 -13.76 34.19
CA ARG A 57 22.88 -12.45 34.74
C ARG A 57 22.47 -11.18 33.96
N ARG A 58 21.51 -11.22 33.01
CA ARG A 58 20.92 -10.06 32.27
C ARG A 58 21.92 -8.97 31.83
N ILE A 59 22.54 -9.14 30.66
CA ILE A 59 23.50 -8.20 30.05
C ILE A 59 22.89 -7.49 28.81
N THR A 60 22.96 -6.15 28.71
CA THR A 60 22.41 -5.28 27.63
C THR A 60 23.42 -4.82 26.56
N ARG A 61 22.92 -4.19 25.46
CA ARG A 61 23.54 -3.83 24.16
C ARG A 61 24.97 -3.22 24.21
N VAL A 62 25.38 -2.59 25.30
CA VAL A 62 26.73 -2.03 25.50
C VAL A 62 27.82 -3.11 25.63
N LYS A 63 27.49 -4.34 26.00
CA LYS A 63 28.52 -5.38 26.25
C LYS A 63 28.89 -6.25 25.04
N MET A 64 28.25 -6.07 23.88
CA MET A 64 28.64 -6.82 22.67
C MET A 64 29.86 -6.22 21.96
N ASP A 65 30.04 -4.90 22.03
CA ASP A 65 31.21 -4.23 21.47
C ASP A 65 32.48 -4.56 22.27
N GLU A 66 32.37 -4.71 23.60
CA GLU A 66 33.47 -5.18 24.45
C GLU A 66 33.79 -6.68 24.24
N LEU A 67 32.80 -7.51 23.86
CA LEU A 67 33.04 -8.90 23.49
C LEU A 67 33.82 -9.01 22.16
N GLY A 68 33.56 -8.08 21.23
CA GLY A 68 34.34 -7.92 20.00
C GLY A 68 35.80 -7.54 20.29
N TRP A 69 36.04 -6.69 21.29
CA TRP A 69 37.38 -6.30 21.74
C TRP A 69 38.15 -7.44 22.42
N VAL A 70 37.51 -8.26 23.26
CA VAL A 70 38.14 -9.43 23.90
C VAL A 70 38.51 -10.52 22.89
N LEU A 71 37.72 -10.70 21.83
CA LEU A 71 37.96 -11.71 20.79
C LEU A 71 39.08 -11.30 19.81
N MET A 72 39.24 -10.00 19.55
CA MET A 72 40.33 -9.48 18.71
C MET A 72 41.70 -9.54 19.41
N ASN A 73 41.77 -9.37 20.74
CA ASN A 73 43.04 -9.35 21.48
C ASN A 73 43.55 -10.73 21.94
N HIS A 74 42.86 -11.83 21.61
CA HIS A 74 43.24 -13.20 21.99
C HIS A 74 43.68 -14.08 20.80
N ASP A 75 44.00 -13.50 19.64
CA ASP A 75 44.55 -14.18 18.45
C ASP A 75 43.73 -15.41 17.96
N LEU A 76 42.39 -15.35 18.03
CA LEU A 76 41.51 -16.44 17.57
C LEU A 76 40.96 -16.25 16.14
N ILE A 77 41.40 -15.21 15.44
CA ILE A 77 41.21 -15.07 13.99
C ILE A 77 42.61 -14.91 13.40
N ASN A 78 43.05 -16.00 12.77
CA ASN A 78 44.43 -16.25 12.35
C ASN A 78 45.08 -15.09 11.60
N ARG A 79 46.30 -14.74 12.04
CA ARG A 79 47.29 -14.07 11.21
C ARG A 79 47.64 -14.96 10.01
N ASN A 80 47.36 -14.46 8.82
CA ASN A 80 48.14 -14.86 7.65
C ASN A 80 49.58 -14.40 7.83
N LYS A 81 50.53 -15.32 7.64
CA LYS A 81 51.83 -15.16 6.94
C LYS A 81 52.29 -16.56 6.55
N GLY A 82 52.92 -16.87 5.43
CA GLY A 82 53.58 -16.17 4.31
C GLY A 82 54.29 -17.31 3.52
N ALA A 83 54.34 -17.34 2.19
CA ALA A 83 55.34 -16.69 1.34
C ALA A 83 56.80 -16.81 1.85
N GLU A 84 57.64 -17.61 1.17
CA GLU A 84 59.09 -17.41 0.92
C GLU A 84 59.70 -18.63 0.22
N VAL A 85 60.55 -18.38 -0.79
CA VAL A 85 61.54 -19.35 -1.25
C VAL A 85 62.70 -19.28 -0.25
N GLY A 86 62.75 -20.24 0.69
CA GLY A 86 63.95 -20.51 1.48
C GLY A 86 64.32 -19.50 2.59
N LYS A 87 63.46 -19.42 3.61
CA LYS A 87 63.69 -19.00 5.02
C LYS A 87 63.98 -17.53 5.37
N GLU A 88 62.91 -16.95 5.90
CA GLU A 88 62.67 -16.06 7.04
C GLU A 88 63.37 -14.69 7.02
N GLY A 89 62.68 -13.65 6.52
CA GLY A 89 63.10 -12.28 6.80
C GLY A 89 62.26 -11.14 6.20
N GLU A 90 61.31 -10.65 7.01
CA GLU A 90 60.88 -9.24 7.14
C GLU A 90 60.77 -8.32 5.89
N GLN A 91 59.55 -7.90 5.54
CA GLN A 91 58.96 -6.60 5.94
C GLN A 91 57.51 -6.47 5.42
N ASN A 92 56.62 -6.03 6.31
CA ASN A 92 55.21 -5.70 6.07
C ASN A 92 55.13 -4.25 5.52
N PRO A 93 54.13 -3.85 4.70
CA PRO A 93 52.82 -3.55 5.29
C PRO A 93 51.61 -3.81 4.37
N ALA A 94 50.66 -4.62 4.82
CA ALA A 94 49.25 -4.50 4.44
C ALA A 94 48.38 -4.73 5.68
N PRO A 95 47.78 -3.65 6.21
CA PRO A 95 46.32 -3.56 6.13
C PRO A 95 45.89 -2.09 5.94
N SER A 96 45.97 -1.54 4.73
CA SER A 96 45.54 -0.16 4.50
C SER A 96 44.11 -0.06 3.97
N LEU A 97 43.65 -0.89 3.04
CA LEU A 97 42.37 -0.60 2.35
C LEU A 97 41.09 -1.02 3.09
N PHE A 98 41.09 -2.13 3.86
CA PHE A 98 39.94 -2.54 4.68
C PHE A 98 39.80 -1.71 5.96
N LEU A 99 40.94 -1.35 6.59
CA LEU A 99 40.96 -0.42 7.72
C LEU A 99 40.60 0.99 7.24
N PHE A 100 41.12 1.48 6.12
CA PHE A 100 40.73 2.78 5.54
C PHE A 100 39.26 2.82 5.13
N ASN A 101 38.69 1.76 4.55
CA ASN A 101 37.28 1.75 4.16
C ASN A 101 36.34 1.55 5.35
N MET A 102 36.71 0.79 6.38
CA MET A 102 35.94 0.68 7.63
C MET A 102 36.11 1.91 8.53
N GLU A 103 37.27 2.58 8.52
CA GLU A 103 37.51 3.88 9.15
C GLU A 103 36.77 4.98 8.42
N ARG A 104 36.73 5.00 7.09
CA ARG A 104 35.94 5.98 6.31
C ARG A 104 34.44 5.76 6.44
N LEU A 105 33.97 4.51 6.55
CA LEU A 105 32.57 4.18 6.87
C LEU A 105 32.24 4.48 8.34
N ARG A 106 33.16 4.21 9.28
CA ARG A 106 33.04 4.63 10.70
C ARG A 106 33.06 6.13 10.83
N GLU A 107 33.89 6.87 10.12
CA GLU A 107 33.99 8.33 10.15
C GLU A 107 32.76 8.97 9.49
N LEU A 108 32.21 8.40 8.42
CA LEU A 108 30.94 8.83 7.82
C LEU A 108 29.75 8.55 8.75
N MET A 109 29.73 7.40 9.43
CA MET A 109 28.67 7.05 10.40
C MET A 109 28.81 7.80 11.73
N GLU A 110 30.02 7.95 12.27
CA GLU A 110 30.36 8.75 13.44
C GLU A 110 30.18 10.24 13.14
N SER A 111 30.52 10.76 11.96
CA SER A 111 30.24 12.16 11.63
C SER A 111 28.75 12.42 11.41
N HIS A 112 27.99 11.46 10.88
CA HIS A 112 26.54 11.58 10.73
C HIS A 112 25.80 11.41 12.07
N GLU A 113 26.22 10.48 12.92
CA GLU A 113 25.69 10.28 14.28
C GLU A 113 26.16 11.38 15.23
N GLN A 114 27.41 11.87 15.16
CA GLN A 114 27.90 13.01 15.95
C GLN A 114 27.28 14.32 15.48
N ARG A 115 26.98 14.53 14.18
CA ARG A 115 26.18 15.68 13.71
C ARG A 115 24.76 15.62 14.22
N ASN A 116 24.10 14.45 14.13
CA ASN A 116 22.74 14.27 14.65
C ASN A 116 22.69 14.37 16.18
N HIS A 117 23.66 13.81 16.91
CA HIS A 117 23.70 13.81 18.37
C HIS A 117 24.16 15.16 18.93
N ALA A 118 25.07 15.88 18.27
CA ALA A 118 25.44 17.26 18.63
C ALA A 118 24.31 18.26 18.33
N GLU A 119 23.55 18.11 17.23
CA GLU A 119 22.34 18.92 16.98
C GLU A 119 21.21 18.61 17.96
N LEU A 120 21.01 17.34 18.32
CA LEU A 120 20.01 16.91 19.31
C LEU A 120 20.35 17.35 20.75
N THR A 121 21.63 17.62 21.06
CA THR A 121 22.07 18.04 22.39
C THR A 121 22.22 19.57 22.50
N ALA A 122 22.46 20.29 21.40
CA ALA A 122 22.61 21.75 21.39
C ALA A 122 21.28 22.53 21.39
N LYS A 123 20.16 21.92 20.99
CA LYS A 123 18.84 22.58 20.97
C LYS A 123 17.88 22.02 22.02
N ARG A 124 18.17 22.27 23.30
CA ARG A 124 17.09 22.58 24.28
C ARG A 124 16.53 23.97 23.93
N LYS A 125 15.98 24.10 22.72
CA LYS A 125 15.23 25.29 22.31
C LYS A 125 13.79 25.09 22.76
N ASP A 126 13.20 26.17 23.24
CA ASP A 126 11.79 26.20 23.64
C ASP A 126 10.91 25.64 22.50
N LYS A 127 9.87 24.87 22.83
CA LYS A 127 9.02 24.18 21.83
C LYS A 127 8.45 25.17 20.81
N GLN A 128 8.26 26.42 21.24
CA GLN A 128 7.76 27.52 20.41
C GLN A 128 8.81 28.00 19.38
N THR A 129 10.10 27.97 19.71
CA THR A 129 11.19 28.35 18.80
C THR A 129 11.48 27.25 17.78
N LEU A 130 11.46 25.97 18.17
CA LEU A 130 11.65 24.85 17.23
C LEU A 130 10.50 24.79 16.21
N ALA A 131 9.28 25.09 16.66
CA ALA A 131 8.11 25.22 15.82
C ALA A 131 8.25 26.31 14.75
N GLN A 132 8.77 27.48 15.15
CA GLN A 132 9.03 28.60 14.24
C GLN A 132 10.14 28.29 13.24
N GLU A 133 11.19 27.58 13.66
CA GLU A 133 12.26 27.13 12.77
C GLU A 133 11.77 26.12 11.73
N VAL A 134 10.95 25.15 12.13
CA VAL A 134 10.36 24.16 11.20
C VAL A 134 9.39 24.84 10.22
N ALA A 135 8.54 25.75 10.70
CA ALA A 135 7.63 26.52 9.84
C ALA A 135 8.40 27.37 8.82
N LEU A 136 9.40 28.13 9.27
CA LEU A 136 10.24 28.95 8.40
C LEU A 136 11.04 28.10 7.40
N HIS A 137 11.51 26.91 7.81
CA HIS A 137 12.17 25.98 6.91
C HIS A 137 11.22 25.46 5.84
N ASN A 138 10.02 25.02 6.22
CA ASN A 138 9.00 24.54 5.29
C ASN A 138 8.50 25.66 4.36
N ASP A 139 8.38 26.91 4.84
CA ASP A 139 7.98 28.05 4.01
C ASP A 139 9.04 28.37 2.94
N LYS A 140 10.32 28.36 3.34
CA LYS A 140 11.46 28.51 2.40
C LYS A 140 11.51 27.35 1.40
N ALA A 141 11.33 26.13 1.89
CA ALA A 141 11.25 24.92 1.09
C ALA A 141 10.12 25.01 0.05
N LEU A 142 8.90 25.36 0.47
CA LEU A 142 7.76 25.52 -0.43
C LEU A 142 7.96 26.64 -1.44
N GLN A 143 8.59 27.76 -1.04
CA GLN A 143 8.94 28.82 -1.97
C GLN A 143 9.97 28.35 -3.00
N GLU A 144 11.02 27.64 -2.59
CA GLU A 144 12.01 27.07 -3.51
C GLU A 144 11.36 26.05 -4.46
N LEU A 145 10.48 25.17 -3.97
CA LEU A 145 9.70 24.24 -4.79
C LEU A 145 8.84 24.97 -5.83
N ARG A 146 8.14 26.04 -5.44
CA ARG A 146 7.33 26.87 -6.36
C ARG A 146 8.20 27.55 -7.40
N ASP A 147 9.27 28.21 -6.98
CA ASP A 147 10.21 28.88 -7.88
C ASP A 147 10.81 27.89 -8.88
N MET A 148 11.04 26.64 -8.48
CA MET A 148 11.56 25.59 -9.36
C MET A 148 10.51 25.07 -10.36
N VAL A 149 9.27 24.87 -9.91
CA VAL A 149 8.13 24.49 -10.76
C VAL A 149 7.84 25.60 -11.78
N GLU A 150 7.77 26.85 -11.34
CA GLU A 150 7.49 28.02 -12.18
C GLU A 150 8.65 28.36 -13.13
N ALA A 151 9.90 28.25 -12.69
CA ALA A 151 11.08 28.55 -13.51
C ALA A 151 11.52 27.37 -14.41
N LYS A 152 10.82 26.23 -14.39
CA LYS A 152 11.19 24.98 -15.11
C LYS A 152 12.66 24.57 -14.88
N ARG A 153 13.23 24.88 -13.72
CA ARG A 153 14.65 24.63 -13.44
C ARG A 153 14.86 23.15 -13.09
N PRO A 154 15.70 22.39 -13.82
CA PRO A 154 15.91 20.99 -13.50
C PRO A 154 16.74 20.82 -12.22
N LEU A 155 16.28 19.95 -11.30
CA LEU A 155 17.05 19.53 -10.11
C LEU A 155 18.21 18.61 -10.44
N ALA A 156 18.23 18.03 -11.64
CA ALA A 156 19.23 17.08 -12.09
C ALA A 156 19.51 17.31 -13.57
N THR A 157 20.75 17.10 -14.02
CA THR A 157 21.03 16.99 -15.46
C THR A 157 21.15 15.52 -15.84
N ILE A 158 20.35 15.07 -16.81
CA ILE A 158 20.60 13.80 -17.50
C ILE A 158 21.54 14.06 -18.67
N ARG A 159 22.62 13.28 -18.73
CA ARG A 159 23.54 13.24 -19.86
C ARG A 159 23.56 11.82 -20.42
N HIS A 160 23.17 11.64 -21.68
CA HIS A 160 23.41 10.38 -22.40
C HIS A 160 24.93 10.17 -22.54
N VAL A 161 25.39 8.95 -22.26
CA VAL A 161 26.82 8.64 -22.23
C VAL A 161 27.22 7.71 -23.36
N THR A 162 26.60 6.54 -23.44
CA THR A 162 27.01 5.49 -24.39
C THR A 162 25.83 4.61 -24.76
N THR A 163 25.81 4.14 -26.01
CA THR A 163 24.96 3.05 -26.49
C THR A 163 25.87 1.89 -26.91
N ILE A 164 25.58 0.67 -26.49
CA ILE A 164 26.31 -0.54 -26.91
C ILE A 164 25.35 -1.54 -27.54
N GLU A 165 25.69 -1.93 -28.76
CA GLU A 165 25.00 -2.95 -29.57
C GLU A 165 25.68 -4.30 -29.42
N ARG A 166 24.91 -5.38 -29.19
CA ARG A 166 25.46 -6.74 -29.04
C ARG A 166 24.60 -7.81 -29.72
N MET A 167 25.25 -8.83 -30.28
CA MET A 167 24.59 -9.97 -30.91
C MET A 167 23.95 -10.92 -29.88
N LEU A 168 22.71 -11.36 -30.15
CA LEU A 168 21.98 -12.34 -29.36
C LEU A 168 22.77 -13.66 -29.28
N LYS A 169 23.37 -13.95 -28.11
CA LYS A 169 23.71 -15.33 -27.74
C LYS A 169 22.59 -15.88 -26.85
N GLN A 170 22.25 -17.16 -27.06
CA GLN A 170 21.13 -17.91 -26.47
C GLN A 170 20.70 -17.47 -25.06
N SER A 171 19.39 -17.60 -24.79
CA SER A 171 18.71 -17.27 -23.52
C SER A 171 19.63 -17.28 -22.29
N PHE A 172 20.00 -16.09 -21.82
CA PHE A 172 20.87 -15.95 -20.66
C PHE A 172 20.04 -15.76 -19.39
N PRO A 173 19.96 -16.75 -18.48
CA PRO A 173 19.17 -16.60 -17.26
C PRO A 173 19.87 -15.59 -16.31
N PRO A 174 19.15 -14.56 -15.80
CA PRO A 174 19.71 -13.68 -14.79
C PRO A 174 19.99 -14.50 -13.52
N SER A 175 21.26 -14.58 -13.12
CA SER A 175 21.71 -15.26 -11.90
C SER A 175 22.74 -14.39 -11.17
N SER A 176 22.88 -14.55 -9.85
CA SER A 176 23.89 -13.86 -9.02
C SER A 176 25.34 -14.27 -9.32
N ARG A 177 25.52 -15.08 -10.36
CA ARG A 177 26.79 -15.62 -10.83
C ARG A 177 27.09 -15.14 -12.25
N ASN A 178 26.30 -14.21 -12.77
CA ASN A 178 26.38 -13.76 -14.14
C ASN A 178 26.54 -12.24 -14.19
N CYS A 179 27.53 -11.74 -14.92
CA CYS A 179 27.60 -10.31 -15.22
C CYS A 179 26.45 -9.94 -16.17
N PHE A 180 25.59 -9.02 -15.72
CA PHE A 180 24.43 -8.58 -16.49
C PHE A 180 24.84 -7.76 -17.72
N VAL A 181 26.00 -7.12 -17.65
CA VAL A 181 26.58 -6.34 -18.74
C VAL A 181 27.30 -7.27 -19.72
N CYS A 182 28.35 -7.96 -19.28
CA CYS A 182 29.21 -8.78 -20.14
C CYS A 182 28.67 -10.19 -20.45
N ARG A 183 27.56 -10.60 -19.82
CA ARG A 183 26.98 -11.96 -19.92
C ARG A 183 27.98 -13.08 -19.57
N GLU A 184 29.00 -12.76 -18.79
CA GLU A 184 30.01 -13.73 -18.33
C GLU A 184 29.51 -14.46 -17.08
N PHE A 185 29.73 -15.77 -17.02
CA PHE A 185 29.38 -16.61 -15.88
C PHE A 185 30.60 -16.81 -14.96
N PHE A 186 30.39 -16.65 -13.67
CA PHE A 186 31.39 -16.78 -12.61
C PHE A 186 31.06 -17.95 -11.70
N LYS A 187 32.06 -18.74 -11.34
CA LYS A 187 31.87 -19.94 -10.50
C LYS A 187 31.63 -19.56 -9.04
N THR A 188 32.15 -18.42 -8.58
CA THR A 188 31.99 -17.93 -7.21
C THR A 188 31.54 -16.44 -7.16
N PRO A 189 30.85 -16.01 -6.09
CA PRO A 189 30.49 -14.60 -5.88
C PRO A 189 31.70 -13.65 -5.80
N ASP A 190 32.84 -14.13 -5.29
CA ASP A 190 34.07 -13.34 -5.24
C ASP A 190 34.65 -13.09 -6.63
N GLN A 191 34.55 -14.07 -7.54
CA GLN A 191 34.92 -13.90 -8.95
C GLN A 191 34.02 -12.89 -9.65
N TYR A 192 32.71 -12.91 -9.36
CA TYR A 192 31.77 -11.94 -9.88
C TYR A 192 32.06 -10.52 -9.35
N SER A 193 32.29 -10.38 -8.05
CA SER A 193 32.57 -9.08 -7.42
C SER A 193 33.87 -8.48 -7.95
N LYS A 194 34.91 -9.31 -8.06
CA LYS A 194 36.20 -8.94 -8.64
C LYS A 194 36.09 -8.55 -10.12
N HIS A 195 35.34 -9.31 -10.92
CA HIS A 195 35.07 -8.93 -12.31
C HIS A 195 34.35 -7.59 -12.40
N PHE A 196 33.36 -7.36 -11.54
CA PHE A 196 32.58 -6.13 -11.57
C PHE A 196 33.43 -4.90 -11.22
N GLU A 197 34.34 -5.03 -10.24
CA GLU A 197 35.34 -4.03 -9.89
C GLU A 197 36.37 -3.82 -11.02
N ASP A 198 36.95 -4.90 -11.55
CA ASP A 198 38.03 -4.87 -12.54
C ASP A 198 37.56 -4.42 -13.94
N VAL A 199 36.32 -4.74 -14.33
CA VAL A 199 35.81 -4.53 -15.70
C VAL A 199 34.82 -3.36 -15.82
N HIS A 200 33.98 -3.13 -14.82
CA HIS A 200 32.98 -2.05 -14.86
C HIS A 200 33.37 -0.82 -14.03
N GLY A 201 34.25 -0.99 -13.02
CA GLY A 201 34.81 0.09 -12.22
C GLY A 201 33.79 0.83 -11.33
N GLU A 202 34.29 1.76 -10.51
CA GLU A 202 33.46 2.54 -9.56
C GLU A 202 32.46 3.49 -10.24
N VAL A 203 32.74 3.95 -11.47
CA VAL A 203 31.89 4.90 -12.22
C VAL A 203 30.91 4.17 -13.17
N PHE A 204 30.86 2.84 -13.12
CA PHE A 204 30.13 1.94 -14.02
C PHE A 204 30.30 2.23 -15.51
N ARG A 205 30.99 1.35 -16.22
CA ARG A 205 31.16 1.42 -17.68
C ARG A 205 30.65 0.15 -18.34
N ILE A 206 29.83 0.26 -19.39
CA ILE A 206 29.29 -0.93 -20.09
C ILE A 206 30.38 -1.68 -20.91
N SER A 207 31.46 -1.01 -21.35
CA SER A 207 32.63 -1.63 -22.01
C SER A 207 33.94 -0.87 -21.78
N ASN A 208 35.07 -1.54 -22.05
CA ASN A 208 36.37 -0.89 -22.25
C ASN A 208 36.36 -0.08 -23.56
N ASP A 209 37.23 0.93 -23.65
CA ASP A 209 37.19 1.99 -24.67
C ASP A 209 37.29 1.51 -26.13
N ASP A 210 37.72 0.27 -26.37
CA ASP A 210 37.96 -0.31 -27.71
C ASP A 210 36.74 -0.99 -28.36
N GLU A 211 35.59 -1.11 -27.68
CA GLU A 211 34.35 -1.73 -28.21
C GLU A 211 33.13 -0.78 -28.22
N ARG A 212 33.37 0.54 -28.34
CA ARG A 212 32.28 1.53 -28.43
C ARG A 212 31.69 1.57 -29.84
N PHE A 213 30.69 0.75 -30.11
CA PHE A 213 29.83 0.93 -31.28
C PHE A 213 28.80 2.01 -30.99
N SER A 214 29.14 3.28 -31.27
CA SER A 214 28.16 4.37 -31.27
C SER A 214 27.18 4.15 -32.42
N THR A 215 26.07 3.47 -32.17
CA THR A 215 24.93 3.56 -33.09
C THR A 215 24.36 4.98 -32.97
N GLY A 216 24.04 5.61 -34.09
CA GLY A 216 23.45 6.97 -34.09
C GLY A 216 22.00 7.02 -33.58
N GLN A 217 21.49 5.91 -33.01
CA GLN A 217 20.10 5.76 -32.62
C GLN A 217 20.02 5.51 -31.11
N LYS A 218 19.66 6.55 -30.34
CA LYS A 218 19.47 6.52 -28.89
C LYS A 218 18.04 6.88 -28.48
N LEU A 219 17.48 6.16 -27.51
CA LEU A 219 16.26 6.63 -26.84
C LEU A 219 16.55 7.95 -26.10
N ASP A 220 15.56 8.82 -25.95
CA ASP A 220 15.73 10.03 -25.16
C ASP A 220 15.17 9.79 -23.76
N VAL A 221 16.01 9.89 -22.74
CA VAL A 221 15.60 9.79 -21.34
C VAL A 221 15.51 11.20 -20.76
N ILE A 222 14.31 11.59 -20.39
CA ILE A 222 13.97 12.91 -19.85
C ILE A 222 13.56 12.73 -18.39
N GLN A 223 14.10 13.54 -17.49
CA GLN A 223 13.60 13.57 -16.12
C GLN A 223 12.42 14.53 -16.06
N HIS A 224 11.35 14.10 -15.39
CA HIS A 224 10.29 14.99 -14.94
C HIS A 224 10.51 15.32 -13.48
N TYR A 225 10.37 16.60 -13.17
CA TYR A 225 10.45 17.06 -11.81
C TYR A 225 9.07 17.01 -11.14
N ASP A 226 8.99 16.31 -10.02
CA ASP A 226 7.86 16.36 -9.11
C ASP A 226 8.37 16.81 -7.73
N ALA A 227 8.04 18.06 -7.41
CA ALA A 227 8.46 18.80 -6.23
C ALA A 227 8.05 18.16 -4.90
N LEU A 228 6.95 17.40 -4.88
CA LEU A 228 6.41 16.80 -3.66
C LEU A 228 6.57 15.30 -3.59
N SER A 229 7.14 14.71 -4.63
CA SER A 229 7.14 13.27 -4.75
C SER A 229 8.41 12.68 -4.14
N PRO A 230 8.27 11.62 -3.32
CA PRO A 230 9.41 10.83 -2.85
C PRO A 230 9.98 9.99 -3.99
N VAL A 231 9.50 10.16 -5.24
CA VAL A 231 9.99 9.49 -6.43
C VAL A 231 10.38 10.52 -7.50
N THR A 232 11.50 10.28 -8.15
CA THR A 232 11.94 10.99 -9.35
C THR A 232 11.35 10.31 -10.57
N LEU A 233 10.63 11.08 -11.39
CA LEU A 233 10.00 10.60 -12.61
C LEU A 233 10.97 10.69 -13.80
N PHE A 234 10.97 9.65 -14.62
CA PHE A 234 11.75 9.55 -15.86
C PHE A 234 10.81 9.19 -17.00
N GLU A 235 11.05 9.74 -18.18
CA GLU A 235 10.36 9.44 -19.43
C GLU A 235 11.38 8.94 -20.43
N ILE A 236 11.15 7.76 -21.01
CA ILE A 236 11.90 7.25 -22.15
C ILE A 236 11.07 7.54 -23.40
N ARG A 237 11.58 8.38 -24.28
CA ARG A 237 10.95 8.72 -25.55
C ARG A 237 11.68 8.05 -26.70
N ASN A 238 10.92 7.44 -27.60
CA ASN A 238 11.47 6.89 -28.83
C ASN A 238 11.35 7.92 -29.95
N ASN A 239 12.44 8.65 -30.23
CA ASN A 239 12.48 9.63 -31.33
C ASN A 239 12.92 9.01 -32.67
N HIS A 240 12.99 7.67 -32.78
CA HIS A 240 13.38 6.98 -34.00
C HIS A 240 12.21 6.60 -34.86
N HIS A 241 12.46 6.45 -36.17
CA HIS A 241 11.48 6.02 -37.17
C HIS A 241 11.01 4.56 -37.05
N VAL A 242 11.47 3.82 -36.04
CA VAL A 242 11.12 2.41 -35.82
C VAL A 242 10.73 2.20 -34.36
N ALA A 243 9.69 1.39 -34.12
CA ALA A 243 9.29 1.01 -32.77
C ALA A 243 10.43 0.28 -32.03
N MET A 244 10.58 0.56 -30.74
CA MET A 244 11.63 0.00 -29.88
C MET A 244 10.98 -0.73 -28.72
N GLN A 245 11.48 -1.92 -28.40
CA GLN A 245 10.95 -2.71 -27.30
C GLN A 245 11.94 -2.64 -26.13
N VAL A 246 11.55 -1.98 -25.04
CA VAL A 246 12.33 -1.87 -23.81
C VAL A 246 12.04 -3.09 -22.93
N ASP A 247 13.03 -3.93 -22.64
CA ASP A 247 12.86 -5.13 -21.81
C ASP A 247 13.11 -4.87 -20.31
N GLY A 248 13.74 -3.76 -19.96
CA GLY A 248 13.95 -3.36 -18.57
C GLY A 248 14.77 -2.10 -18.41
N VAL A 249 14.62 -1.46 -17.26
CA VAL A 249 15.43 -0.31 -16.84
C VAL A 249 16.13 -0.65 -15.52
N TYR A 250 17.39 -0.28 -15.37
CA TYR A 250 18.20 -0.58 -14.18
C TYR A 250 18.91 0.68 -13.69
N LEU A 251 18.88 0.92 -12.39
CA LEU A 251 19.67 1.96 -11.74
C LEU A 251 20.95 1.35 -11.18
N TYR A 252 22.09 1.91 -11.53
CA TYR A 252 23.37 1.66 -10.87
C TYR A 252 23.51 2.58 -9.66
N HIS A 253 23.60 1.98 -8.48
CA HIS A 253 23.67 2.66 -7.20
C HIS A 253 25.12 2.73 -6.68
N THR A 254 25.43 3.68 -5.79
CA THR A 254 26.76 3.92 -5.17
C THR A 254 27.34 2.70 -4.43
N THR A 255 26.51 1.71 -4.12
CA THR A 255 26.91 0.43 -3.54
C THR A 255 27.44 -0.58 -4.57
N GLN A 256 27.73 -0.13 -5.79
CA GLN A 256 28.21 -0.94 -6.90
C GLN A 256 27.27 -2.10 -7.29
N GLN A 257 25.96 -1.85 -7.27
CA GLN A 257 24.94 -2.84 -7.62
C GLN A 257 23.96 -2.29 -8.66
N LEU A 258 23.53 -3.15 -9.59
CA LEU A 258 22.44 -2.86 -10.52
C LEU A 258 21.09 -3.21 -9.91
N MET A 259 20.23 -2.22 -9.79
CA MET A 259 18.91 -2.30 -9.20
C MET A 259 17.85 -2.19 -10.31
N PRO A 260 17.04 -3.22 -10.59
CA PRO A 260 15.99 -3.11 -11.59
C PRO A 260 14.94 -2.10 -11.15
N VAL A 261 14.60 -1.15 -12.02
CA VAL A 261 13.45 -0.26 -11.87
C VAL A 261 12.19 -1.09 -12.12
N MET A 262 11.39 -1.29 -11.08
CA MET A 262 10.26 -2.21 -11.11
C MET A 262 9.06 -1.60 -11.85
N ARG A 263 8.48 -2.39 -12.76
CA ARG A 263 7.21 -2.10 -13.43
C ARG A 263 6.42 -3.41 -13.61
N ASP A 264 5.11 -3.29 -13.66
CA ASP A 264 4.14 -4.39 -13.76
C ASP A 264 4.21 -5.15 -15.09
N VAL A 265 4.75 -4.50 -16.12
CA VAL A 265 4.75 -5.00 -17.50
C VAL A 265 6.10 -4.69 -18.16
N TRP A 266 6.85 -5.75 -18.44
CA TRP A 266 7.98 -5.78 -19.37
C TRP A 266 7.76 -6.97 -20.32
N PRO A 267 8.23 -6.91 -21.58
CA PRO A 267 8.81 -5.75 -22.24
C PRO A 267 7.74 -4.71 -22.66
N ILE A 268 8.15 -3.48 -22.91
CA ILE A 268 7.30 -2.35 -23.34
C ILE A 268 7.70 -1.95 -24.75
N THR A 269 6.77 -1.99 -25.70
CA THR A 269 6.99 -1.40 -27.02
C THR A 269 6.69 0.11 -26.97
N ILE A 270 7.60 0.94 -27.47
CA ILE A 270 7.47 2.39 -27.62
C ILE A 270 7.57 2.69 -29.11
N ASN A 271 6.52 3.20 -29.76
CA ASN A 271 6.61 3.53 -31.19
C ASN A 271 7.36 4.84 -31.43
N THR A 272 7.65 5.08 -32.70
CA THR A 272 8.13 6.36 -33.22
C THR A 272 7.29 7.53 -32.69
N GLY A 273 7.91 8.43 -31.93
CA GLY A 273 7.30 9.62 -31.35
C GLY A 273 6.69 9.42 -29.95
N ASP A 274 6.49 8.18 -29.51
CA ASP A 274 5.87 7.88 -28.23
C ASP A 274 6.87 7.93 -27.07
N SER A 275 6.33 7.96 -25.85
CA SER A 275 7.13 7.91 -24.64
C SER A 275 6.52 7.03 -23.55
N PHE A 276 7.37 6.54 -22.65
CA PHE A 276 7.00 5.73 -21.52
C PHE A 276 7.60 6.33 -20.24
N LYS A 277 6.78 6.55 -19.21
CA LYS A 277 7.20 7.10 -17.91
C LYS A 277 7.36 6.03 -16.82
N PHE A 278 8.43 6.14 -16.05
CA PHE A 278 8.71 5.33 -14.85
C PHE A 278 9.19 6.20 -13.69
N SER A 279 9.13 5.69 -12.46
CA SER A 279 9.54 6.42 -11.26
C SER A 279 10.58 5.66 -10.45
N ILE A 280 11.56 6.35 -9.88
CA ILE A 280 12.54 5.80 -8.93
C ILE A 280 12.42 6.55 -7.62
N THR A 281 12.39 5.87 -6.47
CA THR A 281 12.36 6.52 -5.15
C THR A 281 13.53 7.50 -5.00
N THR A 282 13.22 8.76 -4.75
CA THR A 282 14.16 9.88 -4.60
C THR A 282 15.18 9.62 -3.50
N GLY A 283 14.79 8.93 -2.43
CA GLY A 283 15.71 8.48 -1.37
C GLY A 283 16.77 7.46 -1.82
N MET A 284 16.72 6.95 -3.06
CA MET A 284 17.81 6.17 -3.67
C MET A 284 18.93 7.07 -4.21
N PHE A 285 18.72 8.38 -4.27
CA PHE A 285 19.70 9.37 -4.70
C PHE A 285 20.27 10.10 -3.47
N LEU A 286 21.02 9.35 -2.65
CA LEU A 286 21.52 9.78 -1.33
C LEU A 286 22.64 10.83 -1.39
N VAL A 287 23.21 11.11 -2.56
CA VAL A 287 24.37 11.99 -2.70
C VAL A 287 24.08 13.05 -3.75
N ALA A 288 23.90 14.29 -3.31
CA ALA A 288 23.87 15.44 -4.21
C ALA A 288 25.19 15.55 -4.98
N GLU A 289 25.11 16.01 -6.21
CA GLU A 289 26.22 16.16 -7.16
C GLU A 289 26.89 14.84 -7.58
N HIS A 290 26.29 13.68 -7.25
CA HIS A 290 26.78 12.37 -7.66
C HIS A 290 26.20 11.92 -9.01
N ASP A 291 27.03 11.24 -9.81
CA ASP A 291 26.63 10.64 -11.09
C ASP A 291 26.07 9.23 -10.88
N TYR A 292 24.75 9.09 -11.02
CA TYR A 292 24.09 7.79 -11.10
C TYR A 292 24.05 7.32 -12.55
N SER A 293 24.04 6.00 -12.78
CA SER A 293 23.83 5.46 -14.14
C SER A 293 22.49 4.76 -14.25
N ILE A 294 21.70 5.13 -15.26
CA ILE A 294 20.50 4.40 -15.67
C ILE A 294 20.86 3.58 -16.90
N LEU A 295 20.57 2.28 -16.86
CA LEU A 295 20.68 1.39 -18.00
C LEU A 295 19.30 1.10 -18.56
N VAL A 296 19.14 1.34 -19.85
CA VAL A 296 17.92 0.99 -20.58
C VAL A 296 18.26 -0.20 -21.47
N HIS A 297 17.60 -1.31 -21.22
CA HIS A 297 17.70 -2.49 -22.07
C HIS A 297 16.56 -2.47 -23.08
N PHE A 298 16.89 -2.54 -24.36
CA PHE A 298 15.91 -2.62 -25.42
C PHE A 298 16.36 -3.56 -26.52
N ASN A 299 15.41 -4.08 -27.28
CA ASN A 299 15.67 -4.98 -28.39
C ASN A 299 14.94 -4.53 -29.66
N ARG A 300 15.53 -4.96 -30.79
CA ARG A 300 14.96 -4.88 -32.13
C ARG A 300 15.18 -6.21 -32.85
N VAL A 301 16.20 -6.28 -33.72
CA VAL A 301 16.79 -7.52 -34.29
C VAL A 301 17.95 -8.03 -33.42
N LEU A 302 18.62 -7.12 -32.71
CA LEU A 302 19.71 -7.36 -31.76
C LEU A 302 19.32 -6.81 -30.36
N GLU A 303 20.06 -7.21 -29.32
CA GLU A 303 19.94 -6.63 -27.96
C GLU A 303 20.83 -5.39 -27.85
N TYR A 304 20.29 -4.34 -27.25
CA TYR A 304 20.98 -3.09 -27.01
C TYR A 304 20.89 -2.69 -25.54
N VAL A 305 21.97 -2.09 -25.04
CA VAL A 305 22.01 -1.49 -23.71
C VAL A 305 22.49 -0.05 -23.85
N GLU A 306 21.66 0.89 -23.44
CA GLU A 306 22.01 2.30 -23.32
C GLU A 306 22.37 2.66 -21.88
N GLN A 307 23.40 3.49 -21.71
CA GLN A 307 23.76 4.11 -20.44
C GLN A 307 23.48 5.61 -20.45
N TYR A 308 22.73 6.06 -19.46
CA TYR A 308 22.49 7.47 -19.17
C TYR A 308 23.11 7.81 -17.82
N HIS A 309 23.88 8.88 -17.76
CA HIS A 309 24.29 9.47 -16.48
C HIS A 309 23.23 10.45 -16.02
N PHE A 310 22.91 10.35 -14.74
CA PHE A 310 21.94 11.17 -14.05
C PHE A 310 22.65 11.81 -12.87
N ARG A 311 22.84 13.13 -12.92
CA ARG A 311 23.44 13.88 -11.81
C ARG A 311 22.38 14.71 -11.12
N VAL A 312 22.13 14.41 -9.84
CA VAL A 312 21.32 15.26 -8.96
C VAL A 312 22.12 16.53 -8.65
N LEU A 313 21.64 17.71 -9.05
CA LEU A 313 22.34 18.99 -8.88
C LEU A 313 22.11 19.59 -7.48
N LYS A 314 21.03 19.22 -6.79
CA LYS A 314 20.69 19.68 -5.44
C LYS A 314 19.94 18.60 -4.66
N GLU A 315 20.13 18.57 -3.34
CA GLU A 315 19.37 17.70 -2.45
C GLU A 315 17.85 17.95 -2.58
N PRO A 316 17.01 16.90 -2.51
CA PRO A 316 15.57 17.05 -2.47
C PRO A 316 15.15 17.88 -1.25
N VAL A 317 14.19 18.78 -1.45
CA VAL A 317 13.65 19.58 -0.36
C VAL A 317 12.80 18.69 0.55
N GLU A 318 13.29 18.35 1.74
CA GLU A 318 12.55 17.57 2.71
C GLU A 318 11.67 18.47 3.59
N LEU A 319 10.34 18.29 3.49
CA LEU A 319 9.40 18.94 4.39
C LEU A 319 9.43 18.25 5.75
N ARG A 320 9.62 19.03 6.81
CA ARG A 320 9.70 18.53 8.19
C ARG A 320 8.37 18.70 8.92
N VAL A 321 8.01 17.73 9.75
CA VAL A 321 6.83 17.84 10.61
C VAL A 321 7.26 18.30 12.00
N LYS A 322 6.52 19.27 12.53
CA LYS A 322 6.77 19.88 13.83
C LYS A 322 6.41 18.95 15.01
N ASP A 323 5.37 18.14 14.85
CA ASP A 323 4.72 17.41 15.94
C ASP A 323 5.00 15.90 15.90
N ASN A 324 4.96 15.26 17.07
CA ASN A 324 5.22 13.82 17.20
C ASN A 324 4.10 12.99 16.57
N PRO A 325 4.41 11.89 15.85
CA PRO A 325 3.41 11.03 15.26
C PRO A 325 2.54 10.34 16.31
N ILE A 326 1.29 10.01 15.94
CA ILE A 326 0.39 9.20 16.78
C ILE A 326 1.04 7.85 17.11
N ALA A 327 0.96 7.46 18.38
CA ALA A 327 1.35 6.14 18.83
C ALA A 327 0.16 5.17 18.68
N LEU A 328 0.31 4.14 17.85
CA LEU A 328 -0.72 3.12 17.66
C LEU A 328 -0.58 2.01 18.70
N LYS A 329 -1.63 1.74 19.47
CA LYS A 329 -1.71 0.53 20.30
C LYS A 329 -1.71 -0.72 19.41
N LYS A 330 -1.04 -1.78 19.88
CA LYS A 330 -1.03 -3.09 19.21
C LYS A 330 -2.46 -3.65 19.15
N LEU A 331 -2.90 -4.07 17.97
CA LEU A 331 -4.15 -4.82 17.81
C LEU A 331 -4.03 -6.20 18.46
N GLU A 332 -5.11 -6.71 19.03
CA GLU A 332 -5.17 -8.11 19.43
C GLU A 332 -5.19 -9.04 18.21
N GLU A 333 -4.79 -10.30 18.40
CA GLU A 333 -4.65 -11.26 17.29
C GLU A 333 -5.98 -11.84 16.81
N TYR A 334 -7.01 -11.86 17.66
CA TYR A 334 -8.35 -12.41 17.37
C TYR A 334 -8.30 -13.72 16.55
N PRO A 335 -7.64 -14.80 17.03
CA PRO A 335 -7.55 -16.04 16.27
C PRO A 335 -8.94 -16.69 16.13
N PRO A 336 -9.23 -17.35 15.00
CA PRO A 336 -10.45 -18.12 14.85
C PRO A 336 -10.59 -19.18 15.96
N PRO A 337 -11.76 -19.34 16.59
CA PRO A 337 -11.97 -20.34 17.64
C PRO A 337 -11.65 -21.76 17.15
N PRO A 338 -11.00 -22.62 17.96
CA PRO A 338 -10.70 -24.00 17.59
C PRO A 338 -11.95 -24.78 17.16
N GLU A 339 -13.08 -24.53 17.82
CA GLU A 339 -14.35 -25.17 17.50
C GLU A 339 -14.84 -24.78 16.10
N MET A 340 -14.69 -23.51 15.72
CA MET A 340 -15.07 -23.01 14.40
C MET A 340 -14.19 -23.67 13.33
N VAL A 341 -12.89 -23.80 13.59
CA VAL A 341 -11.95 -24.49 12.70
C VAL A 341 -12.35 -25.96 12.48
N ALA A 342 -12.73 -26.68 13.54
CA ALA A 342 -13.18 -28.06 13.43
C ALA A 342 -14.49 -28.18 12.65
N VAL A 343 -15.45 -27.28 12.89
CA VAL A 343 -16.72 -27.23 12.17
C VAL A 343 -16.53 -26.91 10.69
N PHE A 344 -15.70 -25.92 10.37
CA PHE A 344 -15.33 -25.56 9.00
C PHE A 344 -14.71 -26.74 8.24
N LYS A 345 -13.75 -27.45 8.85
CA LYS A 345 -13.04 -28.58 8.20
C LYS A 345 -13.96 -29.74 7.82
N ASN A 346 -15.09 -29.88 8.50
CA ASN A 346 -16.12 -30.89 8.19
C ASN A 346 -17.26 -30.32 7.34
N GLY A 347 -17.06 -29.16 6.71
CA GLY A 347 -18.05 -28.51 5.83
C GLY A 347 -19.34 -28.11 6.55
N PHE A 348 -19.25 -27.69 7.81
CA PHE A 348 -20.39 -27.30 8.64
C PHE A 348 -21.44 -28.42 8.84
N LYS A 349 -21.01 -29.68 8.70
CA LYS A 349 -21.84 -30.86 8.95
C LYS A 349 -21.61 -31.40 10.36
N MET A 350 -22.68 -31.84 11.00
CA MET A 350 -22.62 -32.52 12.28
C MET A 350 -21.93 -33.87 12.12
N VAL A 351 -20.98 -34.16 12.99
CA VAL A 351 -20.25 -35.43 13.04
C VAL A 351 -20.19 -35.94 14.48
N ASP A 352 -20.16 -37.26 14.63
CA ASP A 352 -20.19 -37.90 15.95
C ASP A 352 -18.94 -37.63 16.78
N SER A 353 -17.81 -37.34 16.13
CA SER A 353 -16.51 -37.08 16.76
C SER A 353 -16.40 -35.69 17.41
N TYR A 354 -17.40 -34.82 17.27
CA TYR A 354 -17.37 -33.49 17.87
C TYR A 354 -17.39 -33.52 19.39
N THR A 355 -16.54 -32.70 19.98
CA THR A 355 -16.64 -32.29 21.38
C THR A 355 -17.96 -31.55 21.64
N VAL A 356 -18.34 -31.43 22.91
CA VAL A 356 -19.58 -30.73 23.31
C VAL A 356 -19.63 -29.29 22.77
N LYS A 357 -18.51 -28.58 22.75
CA LYS A 357 -18.46 -27.19 22.26
C LYS A 357 -18.57 -27.10 20.73
N GLU A 358 -17.92 -28.02 20.00
CA GLU A 358 -18.01 -28.09 18.53
C GLU A 358 -19.43 -28.45 18.09
N ARG A 359 -20.06 -29.42 18.78
CA ARG A 359 -21.47 -29.79 18.55
C ARG A 359 -22.38 -28.59 18.75
N LYS A 360 -22.24 -27.89 19.88
CA LYS A 360 -23.03 -26.69 20.16
C LYS A 360 -22.84 -25.60 19.09
N MET A 361 -21.61 -25.32 18.68
CA MET A 361 -21.35 -24.32 17.63
C MET A 361 -21.99 -24.72 16.30
N CYS A 362 -21.91 -26.00 15.92
CA CYS A 362 -22.54 -26.50 14.70
C CYS A 362 -24.09 -26.41 14.77
N GLU A 363 -24.68 -26.70 15.93
CA GLU A 363 -26.12 -26.51 16.19
C GLU A 363 -26.53 -25.04 16.10
N ASP A 364 -25.79 -24.14 16.74
CA ASP A 364 -26.03 -22.69 16.72
C ASP A 364 -25.96 -22.14 15.28
N ILE A 365 -24.95 -22.56 14.50
CA ILE A 365 -24.81 -22.18 13.08
C ILE A 365 -26.02 -22.66 12.28
N ARG A 366 -26.43 -23.93 12.44
CA ARG A 366 -27.55 -24.50 11.70
C ARG A 366 -28.87 -23.83 12.06
N SER A 367 -29.14 -23.63 13.35
CA SER A 367 -30.33 -22.94 13.81
C SER A 367 -30.41 -21.51 13.25
N PHE A 368 -29.28 -20.80 13.18
CA PHE A 368 -29.22 -19.49 12.54
C PHE A 368 -29.49 -19.56 11.02
N MET A 369 -28.96 -20.56 10.34
CA MET A 369 -29.16 -20.76 8.89
C MET A 369 -30.59 -21.20 8.54
N ASP A 370 -31.27 -21.93 9.43
CA ASP A 370 -32.66 -22.35 9.26
C ASP A 370 -33.67 -21.21 9.54
N THR A 371 -33.22 -20.12 10.17
CA THR A 371 -34.04 -18.94 10.41
C THR A 371 -34.11 -18.06 9.15
N ASP A 372 -35.26 -17.41 8.91
CA ASP A 372 -35.48 -16.52 7.77
C ASP A 372 -34.31 -15.51 7.61
N PRO A 373 -33.62 -15.50 6.45
CA PRO A 373 -32.50 -14.60 6.16
C PRO A 373 -32.77 -13.12 6.43
N GLU A 374 -34.02 -12.67 6.34
CA GLU A 374 -34.39 -11.27 6.61
C GLU A 374 -34.46 -10.93 8.10
N THR A 375 -34.66 -11.92 8.98
CA THR A 375 -34.85 -11.70 10.43
C THR A 375 -33.81 -12.37 11.31
N ARG A 376 -33.02 -13.30 10.76
CA ARG A 376 -32.07 -14.11 11.54
C ARG A 376 -31.01 -13.26 12.23
N LEU A 377 -30.60 -12.13 11.65
CA LEU A 377 -29.74 -11.16 12.30
C LEU A 377 -30.59 -10.10 13.02
N ASN A 378 -30.40 -9.96 14.32
CA ASN A 378 -31.15 -9.04 15.17
C ASN A 378 -30.25 -8.41 16.25
N ALA A 379 -30.77 -7.44 17.00
CA ALA A 379 -29.99 -6.70 17.99
C ALA A 379 -29.36 -7.60 19.08
N ALA A 380 -29.99 -8.72 19.43
CA ALA A 380 -29.54 -9.60 20.50
C ALA A 380 -28.34 -10.47 20.07
N ASN A 381 -28.34 -10.96 18.82
CA ASN A 381 -27.27 -11.81 18.30
C ASN A 381 -26.24 -11.08 17.42
N TYR A 382 -26.46 -9.78 17.17
CA TYR A 382 -25.73 -8.96 16.20
C TYR A 382 -24.21 -9.16 16.21
N VAL A 383 -23.56 -8.88 17.34
CA VAL A 383 -22.10 -8.96 17.44
C VAL A 383 -21.62 -10.40 17.31
N GLN A 384 -22.31 -11.35 17.95
CA GLN A 384 -21.92 -12.77 17.94
C GLN A 384 -21.93 -13.33 16.51
N ILE A 385 -22.97 -13.04 15.74
CA ILE A 385 -23.11 -13.54 14.37
C ILE A 385 -22.14 -12.83 13.42
N LEU A 386 -21.94 -11.51 13.54
CA LEU A 386 -20.92 -10.82 12.74
C LEU A 386 -19.51 -11.35 13.03
N GLN A 387 -19.18 -11.60 14.30
CA GLN A 387 -17.91 -12.24 14.67
C GLN A 387 -17.79 -13.64 14.09
N LEU A 388 -18.86 -14.43 14.10
CA LEU A 388 -18.87 -15.78 13.52
C LEU A 388 -18.67 -15.74 12.00
N MET A 389 -19.36 -14.85 11.28
CA MET A 389 -19.17 -14.67 9.83
C MET A 389 -17.74 -14.24 9.50
N ASN A 390 -17.17 -13.31 10.27
CA ASN A 390 -15.77 -12.91 10.13
C ASN A 390 -14.81 -14.07 10.42
N ASN A 391 -15.11 -14.92 11.41
CA ASN A 391 -14.27 -16.09 11.71
C ASN A 391 -14.25 -17.09 10.55
N VAL A 392 -15.42 -17.35 9.95
CA VAL A 392 -15.54 -18.22 8.78
C VAL A 392 -14.77 -17.65 7.59
N GLU A 393 -14.96 -16.37 7.28
CA GLU A 393 -14.26 -15.69 6.18
C GLU A 393 -12.75 -15.68 6.41
N ASP A 394 -12.29 -15.24 7.58
CA ASP A 394 -10.86 -15.17 7.94
C ASP A 394 -10.17 -16.53 7.80
N TYR A 395 -10.80 -17.59 8.34
CA TYR A 395 -10.23 -18.93 8.27
C TYR A 395 -10.31 -19.52 6.86
N ASN A 396 -11.37 -19.22 6.09
CA ASN A 396 -11.46 -19.63 4.69
C ASN A 396 -10.28 -19.06 3.89
N VAL A 397 -9.96 -17.77 4.05
CA VAL A 397 -8.82 -17.15 3.38
C VAL A 397 -7.49 -17.77 3.82
N GLN A 398 -7.29 -17.98 5.12
CA GLN A 398 -6.09 -18.65 5.63
C GLN A 398 -5.95 -20.07 5.06
N PHE A 399 -7.05 -20.82 4.99
CA PHE A 399 -7.08 -22.17 4.43
C PHE A 399 -6.76 -22.18 2.93
N GLU A 400 -7.32 -21.27 2.15
CA GLU A 400 -6.99 -21.11 0.72
C GLU A 400 -5.50 -20.80 0.52
N LEU A 401 -4.95 -19.85 1.28
CA LEU A 401 -3.54 -19.45 1.16
C LEU A 401 -2.59 -20.58 1.56
N SER A 402 -2.96 -21.40 2.54
CA SER A 402 -2.15 -22.56 2.97
C SER A 402 -1.96 -23.61 1.87
N GLN A 403 -2.82 -23.61 0.83
CA GLN A 403 -2.66 -24.49 -0.34
C GLN A 403 -1.44 -24.11 -1.19
N TYR A 404 -0.90 -22.90 -1.00
CA TYR A 404 0.28 -22.41 -1.69
C TYR A 404 1.57 -22.64 -0.91
N ASP A 405 1.48 -23.14 0.33
CA ASP A 405 2.65 -23.37 1.18
C ASP A 405 3.68 -24.26 0.47
N MET A 406 4.93 -23.82 0.50
CA MET A 406 6.02 -24.49 -0.18
C MET A 406 7.05 -25.00 0.83
N LYS A 407 7.63 -26.16 0.54
CA LYS A 407 8.76 -26.71 1.28
C LYS A 407 10.01 -26.62 0.42
N ASP A 408 11.16 -26.46 1.07
CA ASP A 408 12.47 -26.54 0.44
C ASP A 408 12.73 -25.53 -0.71
N VAL A 409 12.20 -24.31 -0.56
CA VAL A 409 12.33 -23.23 -1.56
C VAL A 409 13.72 -22.60 -1.50
N HIS A 410 14.31 -22.37 -2.68
CA HIS A 410 15.50 -21.54 -2.84
C HIS A 410 15.08 -20.16 -3.39
N LEU A 411 15.54 -19.10 -2.75
CA LEU A 411 15.14 -17.74 -3.08
C LEU A 411 16.36 -16.90 -3.47
N ALA A 412 16.39 -16.47 -4.73
CA ALA A 412 17.38 -15.51 -5.23
C ALA A 412 16.85 -14.08 -5.01
N ALA A 413 17.70 -13.19 -4.50
CA ALA A 413 17.34 -11.78 -4.38
C ALA A 413 17.14 -11.15 -5.77
N CYS A 414 16.10 -10.34 -5.90
CA CYS A 414 15.74 -9.56 -7.07
C CYS A 414 16.12 -8.10 -6.83
N GLY A 415 17.39 -7.75 -6.97
CA GLY A 415 17.88 -6.39 -6.70
C GLY A 415 18.30 -6.19 -5.24
N ALA A 416 17.88 -5.09 -4.60
CA ALA A 416 18.26 -4.74 -3.23
C ALA A 416 18.06 -5.93 -2.27
N LYS A 417 18.92 -6.08 -1.26
CA LYS A 417 19.13 -7.28 -0.41
C LYS A 417 17.89 -7.88 0.30
N ARG A 418 16.67 -7.39 0.08
CA ARG A 418 15.41 -7.82 0.73
C ARG A 418 14.27 -8.14 -0.23
N PHE A 419 14.45 -7.97 -1.55
CA PHE A 419 13.40 -8.27 -2.52
C PHE A 419 13.62 -9.63 -3.16
N TYR A 420 12.55 -10.38 -3.33
CA TYR A 420 12.56 -11.74 -3.88
C TYR A 420 11.41 -11.93 -4.86
N SER A 421 11.55 -12.92 -5.75
CA SER A 421 10.50 -13.28 -6.71
C SER A 421 10.26 -14.79 -6.74
N LEU A 422 9.00 -15.14 -6.99
CA LEU A 422 8.54 -16.51 -7.23
C LEU A 422 7.75 -16.53 -8.52
N ARG A 423 8.21 -17.31 -9.50
CA ARG A 423 7.47 -17.53 -10.74
C ARG A 423 6.22 -18.34 -10.47
N LEU A 424 5.12 -18.06 -11.16
CA LEU A 424 3.86 -18.77 -10.92
C LEU A 424 3.94 -20.27 -11.23
N ASN A 425 4.86 -20.70 -12.10
CA ASN A 425 5.10 -22.11 -12.38
C ASN A 425 5.82 -22.87 -11.25
N GLN A 426 6.30 -22.18 -10.20
CA GLN A 426 6.87 -22.81 -9.00
C GLN A 426 5.79 -23.24 -8.00
N PHE A 427 4.55 -22.80 -8.18
CA PHE A 427 3.43 -23.21 -7.33
C PHE A 427 2.84 -24.52 -7.82
N SER A 428 2.44 -25.39 -6.90
CA SER A 428 1.68 -26.62 -7.19
C SER A 428 0.34 -26.31 -7.87
N THR A 429 -0.27 -25.20 -7.48
CA THR A 429 -1.49 -24.65 -8.07
C THR A 429 -1.31 -23.16 -8.28
N VAL A 430 -1.88 -22.62 -9.35
CA VAL A 430 -1.73 -21.19 -9.66
C VAL A 430 -2.33 -20.35 -8.52
N PRO A 431 -1.57 -19.42 -7.92
CA PRO A 431 -2.01 -18.71 -6.72
C PRO A 431 -2.99 -17.58 -7.07
N ARG A 432 -4.27 -17.93 -7.25
CA ARG A 432 -5.35 -16.97 -7.56
C ARG A 432 -5.75 -16.11 -6.37
N SER A 433 -5.52 -16.66 -5.17
CA SER A 433 -6.04 -16.16 -3.91
C SER A 433 -5.12 -15.16 -3.21
N LEU A 434 -3.87 -15.00 -3.68
CA LEU A 434 -2.91 -14.06 -3.14
C LEU A 434 -3.24 -12.62 -3.52
N VAL A 435 -3.05 -11.70 -2.59
CA VAL A 435 -3.16 -10.26 -2.83
C VAL A 435 -1.91 -9.53 -2.33
N GLU A 436 -1.73 -8.30 -2.81
CA GLU A 436 -0.64 -7.45 -2.32
C GLU A 436 -0.86 -7.07 -0.85
N GLY A 437 0.23 -7.08 -0.09
CA GLY A 437 0.22 -6.86 1.35
C GLY A 437 0.02 -8.13 2.19
N ASP A 438 -0.32 -9.27 1.59
CA ASP A 438 -0.29 -10.56 2.28
C ASP A 438 1.12 -10.87 2.80
N TYR A 439 1.20 -11.64 3.87
CA TYR A 439 2.45 -11.99 4.52
C TYR A 439 2.98 -13.33 4.01
N ILE A 440 4.31 -13.42 3.96
CA ILE A 440 5.03 -14.66 3.72
C ILE A 440 5.85 -14.97 4.97
N GLU A 441 5.57 -16.09 5.63
CA GLU A 441 6.39 -16.58 6.72
C GLU A 441 7.43 -17.55 6.16
N LEU A 442 8.69 -17.15 6.21
CA LEU A 442 9.83 -17.95 5.77
C LEU A 442 10.52 -18.53 6.98
N SER A 443 10.54 -19.85 7.08
CA SER A 443 11.15 -20.56 8.18
C SER A 443 12.16 -21.61 7.71
N TYR A 444 13.26 -21.77 8.42
CA TYR A 444 14.15 -22.92 8.22
C TYR A 444 14.70 -23.41 9.55
N THR A 445 15.00 -24.70 9.59
CA THR A 445 15.62 -25.33 10.74
C THR A 445 17.14 -25.17 10.63
N ARG A 446 17.73 -24.43 11.57
CA ARG A 446 19.19 -24.27 11.67
C ARG A 446 19.86 -25.61 12.03
N PRO A 447 21.17 -25.79 11.77
CA PRO A 447 21.90 -27.01 12.17
C PRO A 447 21.80 -27.36 13.67
N ASN A 448 21.56 -26.35 14.52
CA ASN A 448 21.33 -26.52 15.95
C ASN A 448 19.88 -26.88 16.32
N LYS A 449 19.03 -27.24 15.34
CA LYS A 449 17.59 -27.53 15.46
C LYS A 449 16.70 -26.36 15.90
N SER A 450 17.22 -25.13 15.99
CA SER A 450 16.37 -23.95 16.23
C SER A 450 15.70 -23.49 14.93
N LEU A 451 14.44 -23.08 15.01
CA LEU A 451 13.72 -22.50 13.89
C LEU A 451 14.10 -21.02 13.75
N LYS A 452 14.50 -20.60 12.55
CA LYS A 452 14.63 -19.18 12.22
C LYS A 452 13.47 -18.82 11.31
N THR A 453 12.69 -17.83 11.73
CA THR A 453 11.60 -17.25 10.96
C THR A 453 11.97 -15.85 10.51
N VAL A 454 11.60 -15.53 9.28
CA VAL A 454 11.68 -14.22 8.65
C VAL A 454 10.32 -13.92 8.06
N ILE A 455 9.79 -12.73 8.33
CA ILE A 455 8.54 -12.29 7.72
C ILE A 455 8.85 -11.52 6.45
N GLY A 456 8.10 -11.81 5.41
CA GLY A 456 8.00 -11.02 4.21
C GLY A 456 6.59 -10.53 3.96
N VAL A 457 6.47 -9.55 3.07
CA VAL A 457 5.21 -8.96 2.62
C VAL A 457 5.20 -9.02 1.11
N ILE A 458 4.12 -9.56 0.53
CA ILE A 458 3.89 -9.53 -0.90
C ILE A 458 3.85 -8.08 -1.34
N SER A 459 4.89 -7.67 -2.05
CA SER A 459 5.00 -6.32 -2.54
C SER A 459 4.14 -6.18 -3.79
N GLN A 460 4.16 -7.15 -4.70
CA GLN A 460 3.48 -7.03 -5.98
C GLN A 460 3.11 -8.39 -6.59
N ILE A 461 1.97 -8.47 -7.27
CA ILE A 461 1.57 -9.66 -8.05
C ILE A 461 1.57 -9.33 -9.54
N CYS A 462 2.64 -9.77 -10.21
CA CYS A 462 2.85 -9.62 -11.65
C CYS A 462 2.11 -10.71 -12.42
N SER A 463 2.06 -10.58 -13.75
CA SER A 463 1.39 -11.55 -14.62
C SER A 463 2.03 -12.93 -14.63
N ASN A 464 3.29 -13.07 -14.20
CA ASN A 464 4.05 -14.33 -14.26
C ASN A 464 4.87 -14.64 -13.00
N LYS A 465 4.84 -13.75 -11.99
CA LYS A 465 5.59 -13.89 -10.74
C LYS A 465 4.94 -13.12 -9.60
N VAL A 466 5.19 -13.58 -8.37
CA VAL A 466 4.92 -12.88 -7.12
C VAL A 466 6.22 -12.24 -6.64
N LEU A 467 6.19 -10.95 -6.34
CA LEU A 467 7.29 -10.22 -5.71
C LEU A 467 6.98 -9.98 -4.25
N PHE A 468 7.98 -10.11 -3.40
CA PHE A 468 7.84 -9.85 -1.98
C PHE A 468 9.13 -9.28 -1.38
N GLU A 469 8.96 -8.53 -0.30
CA GLU A 469 10.04 -7.92 0.48
C GLU A 469 10.12 -8.58 1.84
N THR A 470 11.31 -8.87 2.35
CA THR A 470 11.52 -9.44 3.69
C THR A 470 12.08 -8.43 4.68
N GLU A 471 11.77 -8.60 5.97
CA GLU A 471 12.29 -7.74 7.04
C GLU A 471 13.82 -7.76 7.13
N GLU A 472 14.43 -8.89 6.78
CA GLU A 472 15.88 -9.09 6.72
C GLU A 472 16.29 -9.89 5.47
N PRO A 473 17.52 -9.72 4.96
CA PRO A 473 18.03 -10.51 3.84
C PRO A 473 18.01 -12.02 4.13
N LEU A 474 17.49 -12.79 3.19
CA LEU A 474 17.48 -14.25 3.22
C LEU A 474 18.84 -14.82 2.80
N LYS A 475 19.17 -15.95 3.41
CA LYS A 475 20.33 -16.78 3.02
C LYS A 475 20.00 -17.60 1.78
N TYR A 476 20.85 -17.51 0.76
CA TYR A 476 20.67 -18.20 -0.52
C TYR A 476 21.01 -19.70 -0.47
N ASP A 477 21.94 -20.08 0.40
CA ASP A 477 22.41 -21.47 0.60
C ASP A 477 21.48 -22.31 1.49
N VAL A 478 20.32 -21.75 1.86
CA VAL A 478 19.37 -22.35 2.80
C VAL A 478 18.06 -22.67 2.07
N ARG A 479 17.51 -23.84 2.43
CA ARG A 479 16.17 -24.27 2.03
C ARG A 479 15.13 -23.69 2.99
N TRP A 480 14.21 -22.89 2.46
CA TRP A 480 13.16 -22.25 3.23
C TRP A 480 11.84 -23.01 3.11
N HIS A 481 11.18 -23.22 4.25
CA HIS A 481 9.77 -23.54 4.30
C HIS A 481 9.00 -22.23 4.30
N MET A 482 8.14 -22.06 3.30
CA MET A 482 7.45 -20.81 3.05
C MET A 482 5.95 -21.02 3.25
N LYS A 483 5.35 -20.20 4.12
CA LYS A 483 3.91 -20.18 4.35
C LYS A 483 3.30 -18.87 3.90
N PHE A 484 2.14 -18.94 3.29
CA PHE A 484 1.39 -17.76 2.88
C PHE A 484 0.30 -17.45 3.91
N ASN A 485 0.26 -16.21 4.39
CA ASN A 485 -0.69 -15.76 5.40
C ASN A 485 -1.38 -14.47 4.92
N PRO A 486 -2.69 -14.32 5.11
CA PRO A 486 -3.38 -13.11 4.66
C PRO A 486 -3.00 -11.90 5.52
N ASN A 487 -3.12 -10.70 4.95
CA ASN A 487 -3.10 -9.48 5.76
C ASN A 487 -4.35 -9.39 6.64
N ARG A 488 -4.24 -9.78 7.91
CA ARG A 488 -5.36 -9.76 8.87
C ARG A 488 -5.62 -8.40 9.51
N THR A 489 -4.89 -7.33 9.12
CA THR A 489 -5.11 -5.99 9.70
C THR A 489 -6.56 -5.50 9.53
N PRO A 490 -7.20 -5.59 8.34
CA PRO A 490 -8.57 -5.13 8.17
C PRO A 490 -9.57 -5.87 9.07
N ILE A 491 -9.54 -7.20 9.07
CA ILE A 491 -10.49 -8.00 9.86
C ILE A 491 -10.25 -7.85 11.38
N ARG A 492 -9.01 -7.61 11.82
CA ARG A 492 -8.70 -7.29 13.22
C ARG A 492 -9.27 -5.93 13.66
N MET A 493 -9.34 -4.95 12.77
CA MET A 493 -10.03 -3.68 13.05
C MET A 493 -11.54 -3.90 13.18
N GLU A 494 -12.12 -4.77 12.36
CA GLU A 494 -13.54 -5.14 12.48
C GLU A 494 -13.82 -5.85 13.81
N TYR A 495 -12.97 -6.79 14.24
CA TYR A 495 -13.09 -7.42 15.54
C TYR A 495 -13.01 -6.42 16.70
N GLN A 496 -12.07 -5.47 16.64
CA GLN A 496 -11.98 -4.40 17.62
C GLN A 496 -13.27 -3.56 17.65
N ALA A 497 -13.83 -3.22 16.49
CA ALA A 497 -15.08 -2.47 16.40
C ALA A 497 -16.25 -3.27 16.99
N LEU A 498 -16.37 -4.57 16.67
CA LEU A 498 -17.40 -5.46 17.20
C LEU A 498 -17.30 -5.62 18.72
N GLU A 499 -16.09 -5.72 19.27
CA GLU A 499 -15.85 -5.78 20.71
C GLU A 499 -16.31 -4.49 21.39
N ILE A 500 -16.00 -3.33 20.81
CA ILE A 500 -16.46 -2.03 21.31
C ILE A 500 -17.99 -1.93 21.23
N VAL A 501 -18.62 -2.35 20.13
CA VAL A 501 -20.08 -2.38 19.98
C VAL A 501 -20.74 -3.22 21.08
N LYS A 502 -20.19 -4.41 21.38
CA LYS A 502 -20.67 -5.25 22.48
C LYS A 502 -20.47 -4.59 23.83
N ARG A 503 -19.25 -4.12 24.11
CA ARG A 503 -18.87 -3.51 25.38
C ARG A 503 -19.67 -2.24 25.69
N HIS A 504 -19.97 -1.44 24.67
CA HIS A 504 -20.75 -0.21 24.78
C HIS A 504 -22.26 -0.44 24.65
N GLY A 505 -22.73 -1.67 24.39
CA GLY A 505 -24.16 -1.97 24.26
C GLY A 505 -24.84 -1.26 23.08
N LEU A 506 -24.18 -1.20 21.92
CA LEU A 506 -24.61 -0.35 20.79
C LEU A 506 -25.50 -1.06 19.76
N SER A 507 -25.69 -2.38 19.85
CA SER A 507 -26.41 -3.17 18.83
C SER A 507 -27.79 -2.59 18.48
N GLY A 508 -28.54 -2.09 19.48
CA GLY A 508 -29.88 -1.55 19.27
C GLY A 508 -29.96 -0.34 18.33
N PHE A 509 -28.89 0.46 18.21
CA PHE A 509 -28.85 1.60 17.28
C PHE A 509 -28.83 1.19 15.81
N PHE A 510 -28.47 -0.06 15.51
CA PHE A 510 -28.44 -0.61 14.14
C PHE A 510 -29.70 -1.43 13.80
N PHE A 511 -30.68 -1.47 14.71
CA PHE A 511 -32.01 -2.10 14.51
C PHE A 511 -33.12 -1.16 14.99
N PRO A 512 -33.28 0.03 14.38
CA PRO A 512 -34.32 0.97 14.78
C PRO A 512 -35.72 0.40 14.54
N THR A 513 -36.54 0.41 15.58
CA THR A 513 -37.95 -0.01 15.56
C THR A 513 -38.91 1.17 15.60
N VAL A 514 -38.48 2.30 16.15
CA VAL A 514 -39.30 3.51 16.32
C VAL A 514 -38.76 4.64 15.45
N ARG A 515 -39.68 5.44 14.92
CA ARG A 515 -39.36 6.69 14.23
C ARG A 515 -38.90 7.72 15.26
N VAL A 516 -37.60 7.77 15.53
CA VAL A 516 -37.00 8.90 16.25
C VAL A 516 -36.39 9.81 15.21
N CYS A 517 -36.98 10.99 15.05
CA CYS A 517 -36.47 12.01 14.14
C CYS A 517 -36.33 13.31 14.92
N LYS A 518 -35.12 13.87 14.95
CA LYS A 518 -34.92 15.22 15.48
C LYS A 518 -35.57 16.22 14.51
N ALA A 519 -36.23 17.23 15.06
CA ALA A 519 -36.73 18.34 14.26
C ALA A 519 -35.55 19.09 13.62
N ALA A 520 -35.74 19.54 12.38
CA ALA A 520 -34.78 20.44 11.75
C ALA A 520 -34.71 21.74 12.56
N THR A 521 -33.49 22.12 12.95
CA THR A 521 -33.20 23.33 13.74
C THR A 521 -32.74 24.48 12.86
N ILE A 522 -32.08 24.16 11.74
CA ILE A 522 -31.64 25.11 10.72
C ILE A 522 -32.61 24.99 9.55
N GLY A 523 -33.33 26.07 9.25
CA GLY A 523 -34.26 26.14 8.14
C GLY A 523 -33.55 26.22 6.79
N ARG A 524 -34.26 25.86 5.72
CA ARG A 524 -33.71 25.73 4.35
C ARG A 524 -33.20 27.06 3.79
N GLU A 525 -33.78 28.17 4.24
CA GLU A 525 -33.38 29.54 3.91
C GLU A 525 -31.97 29.90 4.39
N SER A 526 -31.43 29.17 5.37
CA SER A 526 -30.06 29.37 5.86
C SER A 526 -28.99 28.73 4.96
N PHE A 527 -29.39 27.93 3.96
CA PHE A 527 -28.48 27.21 3.09
C PHE A 527 -28.18 28.03 1.84
N THR A 528 -26.90 28.31 1.62
CA THR A 528 -26.39 28.87 0.36
C THR A 528 -25.58 27.78 -0.34
N TRP A 529 -26.09 27.26 -1.45
CA TRP A 529 -25.51 26.10 -2.12
C TRP A 529 -24.14 26.44 -2.72
N PHE A 530 -23.11 25.64 -2.42
CA PHE A 530 -21.80 25.78 -3.06
C PHE A 530 -21.83 25.24 -4.48
N ASN A 531 -22.55 24.14 -4.70
CA ASN A 531 -22.81 23.58 -6.01
C ASN A 531 -24.12 24.13 -6.61
N PRO A 532 -24.09 24.90 -7.71
CA PRO A 532 -25.29 25.47 -8.33
C PRO A 532 -26.32 24.42 -8.75
N ASN A 533 -25.87 23.23 -9.17
CA ASN A 533 -26.74 22.15 -9.63
C ASN A 533 -27.65 21.59 -8.51
N VAL A 534 -27.27 21.78 -7.24
CA VAL A 534 -28.10 21.38 -6.10
C VAL A 534 -29.35 22.26 -6.01
N THR A 535 -29.26 23.53 -6.43
CA THR A 535 -30.36 24.52 -6.34
C THR A 535 -31.64 24.08 -7.07
N SER A 536 -31.51 23.32 -8.16
CA SER A 536 -32.64 22.77 -8.92
C SER A 536 -33.04 21.35 -8.52
N ASN A 537 -32.31 20.70 -7.61
CA ASN A 537 -32.54 19.32 -7.20
C ASN A 537 -33.10 19.23 -5.77
N VAL A 538 -34.41 19.05 -5.65
CA VAL A 538 -35.11 19.03 -4.36
C VAL A 538 -34.70 17.82 -3.52
N GLU A 539 -34.43 16.68 -4.13
CA GLU A 539 -34.01 15.46 -3.44
C GLU A 539 -32.63 15.65 -2.78
N GLN A 540 -31.67 16.23 -3.50
CA GLN A 540 -30.35 16.57 -2.96
C GLN A 540 -30.46 17.59 -1.83
N GLN A 541 -31.22 18.68 -2.02
CA GLN A 541 -31.42 19.69 -0.97
C GLN A 541 -32.04 19.09 0.29
N THR A 542 -33.06 18.25 0.13
CA THR A 542 -33.71 17.56 1.25
C THR A 542 -32.70 16.70 2.00
N ALA A 543 -31.88 15.92 1.28
CA ALA A 543 -30.85 15.10 1.91
C ALA A 543 -29.82 15.94 2.68
N ILE A 544 -29.33 17.02 2.08
CA ILE A 544 -28.34 17.92 2.69
C ILE A 544 -28.91 18.56 3.96
N VAL A 545 -30.13 19.07 3.91
CA VAL A 545 -30.80 19.68 5.07
C VAL A 545 -30.98 18.67 6.19
N SER A 546 -31.43 17.44 5.88
CA SER A 546 -31.60 16.36 6.88
C SER A 546 -30.27 15.95 7.51
N ILE A 547 -29.21 15.79 6.71
CA ILE A 547 -27.86 15.44 7.18
C ILE A 547 -27.32 16.54 8.10
N VAL A 548 -27.35 17.80 7.67
CA VAL A 548 -26.84 18.93 8.47
C VAL A 548 -27.63 19.07 9.77
N ASN A 549 -28.93 18.80 9.77
CA ASN A 549 -29.76 18.82 10.97
C ASN A 549 -29.68 17.56 11.85
N GLU A 550 -28.92 16.53 11.46
CA GLU A 550 -28.81 15.27 12.20
C GLU A 550 -30.16 14.58 12.46
N THR A 551 -31.10 14.68 11.51
CA THR A 551 -32.50 14.27 11.72
C THR A 551 -32.64 12.81 12.12
N ALA A 552 -31.77 11.93 11.59
CA ALA A 552 -31.80 10.49 11.89
C ALA A 552 -31.16 10.11 13.24
N ARG A 553 -30.39 11.00 13.87
CA ARG A 553 -29.60 10.66 15.06
C ARG A 553 -30.51 10.23 16.22
N PRO A 554 -30.24 9.07 16.88
CA PRO A 554 -28.98 8.32 16.91
C PRO A 554 -28.81 7.24 15.85
N TYR A 555 -29.77 7.07 14.94
CA TYR A 555 -29.73 6.07 13.88
C TYR A 555 -28.95 6.55 12.65
N PRO A 556 -28.50 5.63 11.78
CA PRO A 556 -27.85 6.01 10.53
C PRO A 556 -28.80 6.68 9.54
N TYR A 557 -28.42 7.84 9.01
CA TYR A 557 -29.09 8.44 7.86
C TYR A 557 -28.65 7.73 6.57
N VAL A 558 -29.57 7.36 5.69
CA VAL A 558 -29.26 6.68 4.42
C VAL A 558 -29.47 7.63 3.23
N LEU A 559 -28.39 7.91 2.50
CA LEU A 559 -28.44 8.54 1.18
C LEU A 559 -28.39 7.43 0.11
N PHE A 560 -29.55 7.08 -0.42
CA PHE A 560 -29.64 6.11 -1.51
C PHE A 560 -29.57 6.85 -2.85
N GLY A 561 -28.60 6.51 -3.71
CA GLY A 561 -28.52 7.12 -5.03
C GLY A 561 -27.99 6.17 -6.10
N PRO A 562 -28.79 5.87 -7.13
CA PRO A 562 -28.33 5.13 -8.30
C PRO A 562 -27.15 5.81 -9.03
N PRO A 563 -26.45 5.11 -9.96
CA PRO A 563 -25.33 5.70 -10.69
C PRO A 563 -25.73 7.02 -11.36
N GLY A 564 -24.84 8.02 -11.33
CA GLY A 564 -25.06 9.31 -12.00
C GLY A 564 -26.05 10.25 -11.31
N THR A 565 -26.62 9.90 -10.15
CA THR A 565 -27.60 10.76 -9.43
C THR A 565 -27.00 11.86 -8.55
N GLY A 566 -25.67 11.96 -8.51
CA GLY A 566 -24.96 12.98 -7.74
C GLY A 566 -24.80 12.67 -6.24
N LYS A 567 -24.75 11.39 -5.84
CA LYS A 567 -24.43 10.97 -4.45
C LYS A 567 -23.23 11.72 -3.86
N THR A 568 -22.07 11.58 -4.50
CA THR A 568 -20.81 12.21 -4.05
C THR A 568 -20.93 13.73 -4.02
N SER A 569 -21.58 14.36 -5.02
CA SER A 569 -21.84 15.80 -5.02
C SER A 569 -22.71 16.23 -3.83
N THR A 570 -23.70 15.43 -3.47
CA THR A 570 -24.60 15.67 -2.32
C THR A 570 -23.84 15.56 -1.00
N LEU A 571 -22.94 14.58 -0.88
CA LEU A 571 -22.08 14.42 0.31
C LEU A 571 -21.11 15.59 0.46
N VAL A 572 -20.41 15.96 -0.61
CA VAL A 572 -19.47 17.10 -0.63
C VAL A 572 -20.20 18.37 -0.21
N GLU A 573 -21.37 18.63 -0.79
CA GLU A 573 -22.21 19.78 -0.41
C GLU A 573 -22.62 19.71 1.06
N ALA A 574 -23.11 18.57 1.56
CA ALA A 574 -23.49 18.41 2.96
C ALA A 574 -22.32 18.65 3.92
N ILE A 575 -21.13 18.15 3.61
CA ILE A 575 -19.91 18.37 4.40
C ILE A 575 -19.52 19.85 4.38
N ALA A 576 -19.57 20.53 3.22
CA ALA A 576 -19.31 21.96 3.11
C ALA A 576 -20.33 22.81 3.91
N GLN A 577 -21.61 22.42 3.89
CA GLN A 577 -22.64 23.07 4.70
C GLN A 577 -22.43 22.84 6.20
N ILE A 578 -22.02 21.64 6.63
CA ILE A 578 -21.65 21.38 8.04
C ILE A 578 -20.44 22.25 8.43
N TRP A 579 -19.43 22.33 7.58
CA TRP A 579 -18.27 23.17 7.81
C TRP A 579 -18.67 24.64 7.99
N LYS A 580 -19.54 25.17 7.12
CA LYS A 580 -20.02 26.57 7.14
C LYS A 580 -20.96 26.86 8.31
N LEU A 581 -22.00 26.05 8.50
CA LEU A 581 -23.13 26.33 9.39
C LEU A 581 -22.92 25.80 10.81
N LYS A 582 -21.99 24.84 11.01
CA LYS A 582 -21.67 24.28 12.32
C LYS A 582 -20.16 24.39 12.62
N PRO A 583 -19.64 25.58 13.00
CA PRO A 583 -18.21 25.80 13.24
C PRO A 583 -17.55 24.86 14.27
N LYS A 584 -18.32 24.33 15.22
CA LYS A 584 -17.86 23.38 16.25
C LYS A 584 -17.91 21.91 15.80
N ALA A 585 -18.45 21.63 14.62
CA ALA A 585 -18.55 20.28 14.10
C ALA A 585 -17.22 19.85 13.49
N PHE A 586 -16.86 18.61 13.80
CA PHE A 586 -15.77 17.85 13.19
C PHE A 586 -16.36 16.66 12.44
N VAL A 587 -15.82 16.37 11.26
CA VAL A 587 -16.35 15.40 10.32
C VAL A 587 -15.28 14.36 10.00
N LEU A 588 -15.63 13.08 10.17
CA LEU A 588 -14.87 11.97 9.62
C LEU A 588 -15.58 11.47 8.36
N VAL A 589 -14.89 11.47 7.24
CA VAL A 589 -15.38 10.93 5.97
C VAL A 589 -14.63 9.65 5.67
N THR A 590 -15.37 8.60 5.34
CA THR A 590 -14.80 7.31 4.98
C THR A 590 -15.44 6.71 3.76
N ALA A 591 -14.70 5.83 3.10
CA ALA A 591 -15.19 5.00 2.00
C ALA A 591 -14.43 3.67 1.97
N SER A 592 -14.96 2.70 1.21
CA SER A 592 -14.33 1.39 1.01
C SER A 592 -13.04 1.45 0.18
N SER A 593 -12.86 2.47 -0.66
CA SER A 593 -11.71 2.61 -1.56
C SER A 593 -10.96 3.93 -1.39
N ASN A 594 -9.65 3.92 -1.71
CA ASN A 594 -8.85 5.15 -1.78
C ASN A 594 -9.35 6.09 -2.87
N TYR A 595 -9.81 5.56 -4.01
CA TYR A 595 -10.34 6.36 -5.12
C TYR A 595 -11.53 7.22 -4.66
N ALA A 596 -12.52 6.62 -4.00
CA ALA A 596 -13.68 7.36 -3.50
C ALA A 596 -13.30 8.44 -2.46
N CYS A 597 -12.35 8.13 -1.56
CA CYS A 597 -11.84 9.10 -0.60
C CYS A 597 -11.13 10.28 -1.30
N ASN A 598 -10.33 9.98 -2.34
CA ASN A 598 -9.58 10.99 -3.08
C ASN A 598 -10.53 11.90 -3.87
N GLU A 599 -11.53 11.33 -4.54
CA GLU A 599 -12.57 12.08 -5.26
C GLU A 599 -13.31 13.06 -4.34
N ILE A 600 -13.75 12.61 -3.16
CA ILE A 600 -14.39 13.49 -2.18
C ILE A 600 -13.42 14.59 -1.72
N THR A 601 -12.17 14.25 -1.44
CA THR A 601 -11.17 15.21 -0.96
C THR A 601 -10.88 16.29 -2.00
N GLN A 602 -10.69 15.91 -3.26
CA GLN A 602 -10.44 16.86 -4.36
C GLN A 602 -11.61 17.81 -4.57
N ARG A 603 -12.85 17.31 -4.51
CA ARG A 603 -14.04 18.18 -4.60
C ARG A 603 -14.18 19.11 -3.40
N LEU A 604 -13.83 18.64 -2.20
CA LEU A 604 -13.85 19.48 -0.99
C LEU A 604 -12.77 20.57 -1.04
N LEU A 605 -11.59 20.29 -1.58
CA LEU A 605 -10.52 21.29 -1.75
C LEU A 605 -10.96 22.47 -2.65
N GLY A 606 -11.95 22.28 -3.52
CA GLY A 606 -12.54 23.36 -4.32
C GLY A 606 -13.48 24.30 -3.55
N VAL A 607 -13.89 23.96 -2.33
CA VAL A 607 -14.89 24.73 -1.55
C VAL A 607 -14.50 24.98 -0.09
N ILE A 608 -13.63 24.15 0.49
CA ILE A 608 -13.14 24.25 1.88
C ILE A 608 -11.63 24.52 1.86
N PRO A 609 -11.13 25.43 2.72
CA PRO A 609 -9.70 25.66 2.87
C PRO A 609 -8.95 24.36 3.19
N LYS A 610 -7.81 24.15 2.52
CA LYS A 610 -6.94 22.98 2.76
C LYS A 610 -6.53 22.81 4.23
N ASP A 611 -6.45 23.91 4.97
CA ASP A 611 -6.05 23.90 6.37
C ASP A 611 -7.08 23.22 7.29
N ASP A 612 -8.32 23.06 6.84
CA ASP A 612 -9.37 22.33 7.55
C ASP A 612 -9.52 20.86 7.09
N LEU A 613 -8.82 20.46 6.02
CA LEU A 613 -8.92 19.14 5.41
C LEU A 613 -7.69 18.28 5.72
N PHE A 614 -7.90 17.00 6.00
CA PHE A 614 -6.83 16.04 6.17
C PHE A 614 -7.15 14.68 5.57
N ARG A 615 -6.41 14.30 4.52
CA ARG A 615 -6.50 12.98 3.90
C ARG A 615 -5.55 12.01 4.59
N PHE A 616 -6.10 11.02 5.30
CA PHE A 616 -5.32 9.99 5.98
C PHE A 616 -5.24 8.70 5.16
N PHE A 617 -4.09 8.49 4.52
CA PHE A 617 -3.76 7.31 3.73
C PHE A 617 -3.21 6.15 4.58
N SER A 618 -3.18 4.95 3.98
CA SER A 618 -2.34 3.84 4.44
C SER A 618 -0.99 3.86 3.72
N LYS A 619 -0.02 3.08 4.20
CA LYS A 619 1.34 3.02 3.62
C LYS A 619 1.33 2.63 2.13
N GLN A 620 0.37 1.80 1.71
CA GLN A 620 0.25 1.38 0.31
C GLN A 620 0.04 2.54 -0.67
N ALA A 621 -0.47 3.68 -0.20
CA ALA A 621 -0.72 4.85 -1.04
C ALA A 621 0.56 5.50 -1.59
N GLU A 622 1.74 5.27 -0.96
CA GLU A 622 3.03 5.79 -1.45
C GLU A 622 3.29 5.44 -2.91
N ARG A 623 2.84 4.25 -3.35
CA ARG A 623 3.05 3.75 -4.72
C ARG A 623 2.23 4.46 -5.78
N MET A 624 1.11 5.06 -5.36
CA MET A 624 0.18 5.75 -6.24
C MET A 624 0.40 7.26 -6.24
N MET A 625 1.41 7.76 -5.50
CA MET A 625 1.64 9.21 -5.34
C MET A 625 1.88 9.91 -6.67
N ALA A 626 2.60 9.27 -7.60
CA ALA A 626 2.86 9.82 -8.92
C ALA A 626 1.58 10.06 -9.75
N ASP A 627 0.47 9.39 -9.42
CA ASP A 627 -0.82 9.52 -10.10
C ASP A 627 -1.79 10.45 -9.33
N MET A 628 -1.37 11.04 -8.21
CA MET A 628 -2.20 11.93 -7.38
C MET A 628 -1.92 13.41 -7.68
N SER A 629 -2.92 14.28 -7.46
CA SER A 629 -2.70 15.72 -7.58
C SER A 629 -1.88 16.26 -6.40
N TYR A 630 -1.14 17.35 -6.64
CA TYR A 630 -0.32 18.01 -5.63
C TYR A 630 -1.13 18.39 -4.38
N GLU A 631 -2.33 18.97 -4.57
CA GLU A 631 -3.17 19.46 -3.47
C GLU A 631 -3.65 18.32 -2.58
N LEU A 632 -3.90 17.14 -3.17
CA LEU A 632 -4.28 15.94 -2.44
C LEU A 632 -3.12 15.41 -1.58
N ILE A 633 -1.89 15.44 -2.11
CA ILE A 633 -0.69 15.04 -1.36
C ILE A 633 -0.43 16.04 -0.23
N GLU A 634 -0.50 17.33 -0.51
CA GLU A 634 -0.22 18.41 0.44
C GLU A 634 -1.16 18.37 1.66
N CYS A 635 -2.45 18.09 1.46
CA CYS A 635 -3.42 17.99 2.56
C CYS A 635 -3.44 16.61 3.24
N SER A 636 -2.39 15.81 3.11
CA SER A 636 -2.37 14.41 3.59
C SER A 636 -1.17 14.07 4.47
N ASN A 637 -1.16 12.84 4.98
CA ASN A 637 0.01 12.25 5.65
C ASN A 637 1.10 11.74 4.68
N LEU A 638 1.05 12.15 3.41
CA LEU A 638 2.10 11.97 2.39
C LEU A 638 2.77 13.30 2.03
N ASN A 639 2.39 14.41 2.69
CA ASN A 639 2.86 15.75 2.39
C ASN A 639 4.37 15.98 2.62
N THR A 640 5.08 15.02 3.18
CA THR A 640 6.55 15.02 3.33
C THR A 640 7.24 14.17 2.27
N GLY A 641 6.53 13.82 1.21
CA GLY A 641 6.97 12.84 0.21
C GLY A 641 6.75 11.40 0.68
N CYS A 642 7.07 11.02 1.91
CA CYS A 642 6.86 9.64 2.38
C CYS A 642 5.64 9.48 3.28
N TYR A 643 5.15 8.23 3.42
CA TYR A 643 4.14 7.89 4.40
C TYR A 643 4.65 8.12 5.80
N ARG A 644 3.87 8.91 6.54
CA ARG A 644 4.04 9.09 7.98
C ARG A 644 2.71 8.89 8.70
N LEU A 645 2.80 8.67 9.99
CA LEU A 645 1.65 8.80 10.87
C LEU A 645 1.47 10.29 11.22
N PRO A 646 0.25 10.84 11.15
CA PRO A 646 0.00 12.21 11.59
C PRO A 646 0.21 12.35 13.10
N SER A 647 0.39 13.56 13.59
CA SER A 647 0.33 13.88 15.01
C SER A 647 -1.12 13.99 15.52
N LYS A 648 -1.31 14.07 16.84
CA LYS A 648 -2.64 14.35 17.40
C LYS A 648 -3.06 15.78 17.13
N GLU A 649 -2.11 16.71 17.17
CA GLU A 649 -2.29 18.13 16.90
C GLU A 649 -2.78 18.35 15.48
N GLU A 650 -2.20 17.66 14.49
CA GLU A 650 -2.70 17.65 13.12
C GLU A 650 -4.13 17.11 13.07
N LEU A 651 -4.42 15.96 13.67
CA LEU A 651 -5.78 15.38 13.59
C LEU A 651 -6.84 16.26 14.28
N TYR A 652 -6.53 16.83 15.44
CA TYR A 652 -7.46 17.70 16.19
C TYR A 652 -7.59 19.10 15.59
N GLY A 653 -6.55 19.58 14.90
CA GLY A 653 -6.56 20.87 14.21
C GLY A 653 -7.36 20.87 12.92
N LYS A 654 -7.74 19.69 12.40
CA LYS A 654 -8.42 19.52 11.12
C LYS A 654 -9.89 19.26 11.34
N ARG A 655 -10.75 20.11 10.76
CA ARG A 655 -12.20 19.97 10.91
C ARG A 655 -12.76 18.78 10.16
N ILE A 656 -12.12 18.36 9.07
CA ILE A 656 -12.58 17.27 8.22
C ILE A 656 -11.40 16.32 7.96
N VAL A 657 -11.55 15.08 8.43
CA VAL A 657 -10.58 14.01 8.21
C VAL A 657 -11.19 12.99 7.25
N ILE A 658 -10.45 12.61 6.20
CA ILE A 658 -10.89 11.66 5.17
C ILE A 658 -9.99 10.44 5.16
N SER A 659 -10.52 9.24 5.39
CA SER A 659 -9.75 7.99 5.44
C SER A 659 -10.51 6.80 4.88
N THR A 660 -9.85 5.73 4.45
CA THR A 660 -10.58 4.47 4.18
C THR A 660 -11.17 3.88 5.47
N LEU A 661 -12.21 3.05 5.36
CA LEU A 661 -12.83 2.34 6.49
C LEU A 661 -11.80 1.65 7.39
N THR A 662 -10.83 0.95 6.80
CA THR A 662 -9.77 0.27 7.57
C THR A 662 -8.82 1.26 8.24
N SER A 663 -8.48 2.37 7.56
CA SER A 663 -7.53 3.34 8.10
C SER A 663 -8.12 4.15 9.26
N SER A 664 -9.44 4.35 9.30
CA SER A 664 -10.08 5.04 10.43
C SER A 664 -9.94 4.27 11.75
N GLY A 665 -9.80 2.95 11.70
CA GLY A 665 -9.54 2.13 12.90
C GLY A 665 -8.24 2.53 13.64
N LYS A 666 -7.27 3.12 12.93
CA LYS A 666 -6.05 3.68 13.56
C LYS A 666 -6.36 4.83 14.52
N LEU A 667 -7.46 5.56 14.34
CA LEU A 667 -7.88 6.65 15.24
C LEU A 667 -8.22 6.09 16.64
N VAL A 668 -8.86 4.92 16.69
CA VAL A 668 -9.13 4.21 17.95
C VAL A 668 -7.82 3.72 18.58
N GLN A 669 -6.92 3.12 17.80
CA GLN A 669 -5.60 2.68 18.28
C GLN A 669 -4.75 3.83 18.84
N ALA A 670 -4.84 5.01 18.20
CA ALA A 670 -4.16 6.23 18.60
C ALA A 670 -4.79 6.91 19.83
N ASN A 671 -5.91 6.37 20.32
CA ASN A 671 -6.68 6.95 21.41
C ASN A 671 -7.06 8.41 21.11
N ILE A 672 -7.60 8.64 19.90
CA ILE A 672 -8.33 9.87 19.59
C ILE A 672 -9.61 9.88 20.42
N ARG A 673 -9.93 11.03 21.01
CA ARG A 673 -11.02 11.15 21.99
C ARG A 673 -12.36 10.77 21.34
N PRO A 674 -13.11 9.80 21.90
CA PRO A 674 -14.48 9.52 21.47
C PRO A 674 -15.33 10.79 21.49
N GLY A 675 -16.18 10.95 20.47
CA GLY A 675 -17.02 12.14 20.31
C GLY A 675 -16.26 13.39 19.84
N HIS A 676 -14.98 13.29 19.50
CA HIS A 676 -14.29 14.38 18.78
C HIS A 676 -14.99 14.68 17.46
N PHE A 677 -15.28 13.65 16.67
CA PHE A 677 -16.08 13.77 15.46
C PHE A 677 -17.57 13.80 15.81
N SER A 678 -18.26 14.81 15.31
CA SER A 678 -19.72 14.95 15.42
C SER A 678 -20.47 14.28 14.26
N TYR A 679 -19.77 13.98 13.15
CA TYR A 679 -20.30 13.32 11.98
C TYR A 679 -19.35 12.23 11.48
N VAL A 680 -19.92 11.11 11.06
CA VAL A 680 -19.24 10.06 10.29
C VAL A 680 -20.00 9.84 9.00
N PHE A 681 -19.32 10.06 7.87
CA PHE A 681 -19.81 9.73 6.54
C PHE A 681 -19.16 8.43 6.07
N ILE A 682 -19.95 7.53 5.49
CA ILE A 682 -19.48 6.30 4.85
C ILE A 682 -20.02 6.29 3.42
N ASP A 683 -19.20 6.68 2.45
CA ASP A 683 -19.54 6.60 1.03
C ASP A 683 -19.24 5.20 0.47
N GLU A 684 -19.97 4.83 -0.57
CA GLU A 684 -19.98 3.49 -1.16
C GLU A 684 -20.21 2.37 -0.11
N CYS A 685 -21.00 2.65 0.92
CA CYS A 685 -21.30 1.73 2.02
C CYS A 685 -21.97 0.43 1.55
N GLY A 686 -22.63 0.45 0.38
CA GLY A 686 -23.19 -0.75 -0.26
C GLY A 686 -22.14 -1.81 -0.60
N SER A 687 -20.88 -1.40 -0.80
CA SER A 687 -19.74 -2.28 -1.11
C SER A 687 -18.96 -2.77 0.12
N ALA A 688 -19.34 -2.34 1.32
CA ALA A 688 -18.65 -2.68 2.56
C ALA A 688 -19.42 -3.74 3.37
N THR A 689 -18.72 -4.69 3.98
CA THR A 689 -19.35 -5.60 4.95
C THR A 689 -19.91 -4.78 6.11
N GLU A 690 -20.93 -5.32 6.77
CA GLU A 690 -21.52 -4.65 7.92
C GLU A 690 -20.50 -4.44 9.07
N ALA A 691 -19.58 -5.39 9.28
CA ALA A 691 -18.51 -5.25 10.27
C ALA A 691 -17.51 -4.12 9.89
N SER A 692 -17.14 -4.01 8.62
CA SER A 692 -16.31 -2.89 8.10
C SER A 692 -16.96 -1.53 8.34
N ALA A 693 -18.27 -1.40 8.12
CA ALA A 693 -19.00 -0.13 8.33
C ALA A 693 -19.06 0.31 9.80
N LEU A 694 -18.83 -0.60 10.76
CA LEU A 694 -18.75 -0.28 12.19
C LEU A 694 -17.40 0.33 12.61
N VAL A 695 -16.32 0.09 11.84
CA VAL A 695 -14.97 0.57 12.15
C VAL A 695 -14.87 2.09 12.34
N PRO A 696 -15.45 2.95 11.48
CA PRO A 696 -15.44 4.39 11.69
C PRO A 696 -16.44 4.88 12.75
N ILE A 697 -17.26 4.00 13.33
CA ILE A 697 -18.31 4.35 14.29
C ILE A 697 -17.86 4.00 15.72
N ALA A 698 -17.47 2.75 15.93
CA ALA A 698 -17.21 2.17 17.25
C ALA A 698 -15.96 2.77 17.89
N GLY A 699 -16.12 3.47 19.01
CA GLY A 699 -15.02 4.11 19.75
C GLY A 699 -14.55 5.43 19.15
N ILE A 700 -15.11 5.86 18.01
CA ILE A 700 -14.84 7.16 17.40
C ILE A 700 -15.96 8.14 17.72
N ILE A 701 -17.21 7.76 17.44
CA ILE A 701 -18.41 8.55 17.72
C ILE A 701 -19.37 7.83 18.68
N SER A 702 -18.85 6.89 19.46
CA SER A 702 -19.65 6.14 20.43
C SER A 702 -18.98 6.04 21.79
N SER A 703 -19.83 6.07 22.81
CA SER A 703 -19.50 5.88 24.22
C SER A 703 -20.44 4.81 24.80
N PRO A 704 -20.22 4.31 26.03
CA PRO A 704 -21.12 3.34 26.65
C PRO A 704 -22.59 3.80 26.60
N GLY A 705 -23.44 3.00 25.96
CA GLY A 705 -24.88 3.22 25.81
C GLY A 705 -25.29 4.34 24.84
N LYS A 706 -24.37 4.94 24.07
CA LYS A 706 -24.66 6.16 23.31
C LYS A 706 -23.87 6.31 22.00
N ILE A 707 -24.53 6.88 20.99
CA ILE A 707 -23.90 7.44 19.78
C ILE A 707 -23.81 8.97 19.91
N ASP A 708 -22.58 9.49 19.97
CA ASP A 708 -22.24 10.89 20.23
C ASP A 708 -22.24 11.78 18.98
N GLY A 709 -22.34 11.18 17.79
CA GLY A 709 -22.42 11.89 16.51
C GLY A 709 -23.58 11.44 15.61
N SER A 710 -23.65 12.00 14.41
CA SER A 710 -24.53 11.56 13.33
C SER A 710 -23.78 10.62 12.37
N ILE A 711 -24.46 9.56 11.93
CA ILE A 711 -23.93 8.58 10.98
C ILE A 711 -24.65 8.81 9.65
N VAL A 712 -23.90 8.92 8.56
CA VAL A 712 -24.44 9.07 7.20
C VAL A 712 -23.87 7.96 6.33
N LEU A 713 -24.75 7.10 5.82
CA LEU A 713 -24.41 6.01 4.90
C LEU A 713 -24.85 6.41 3.50
N SER A 714 -23.92 6.42 2.55
CA SER A 714 -24.20 6.67 1.13
C SER A 714 -23.85 5.45 0.31
N GLY A 715 -24.69 5.15 -0.68
CA GLY A 715 -24.44 4.05 -1.59
C GLY A 715 -25.67 3.62 -2.36
N ASP A 716 -25.57 2.44 -2.95
CA ASP A 716 -26.60 1.84 -3.77
C ASP A 716 -26.57 0.31 -3.61
N PRO A 717 -27.60 -0.30 -3.00
CA PRO A 717 -27.65 -1.74 -2.80
C PRO A 717 -27.88 -2.53 -4.10
N LYS A 718 -28.11 -1.86 -5.23
CA LYS A 718 -28.23 -2.49 -6.56
C LYS A 718 -26.90 -2.51 -7.34
N GLN A 719 -25.84 -1.91 -6.80
CA GLN A 719 -24.48 -1.98 -7.34
C GLN A 719 -23.69 -3.14 -6.70
N LEU A 720 -22.37 -3.16 -6.91
CA LEU A 720 -21.49 -4.19 -6.36
C LEU A 720 -21.56 -4.19 -4.82
N GLY A 721 -21.90 -5.36 -4.27
CA GLY A 721 -21.85 -5.62 -2.85
C GLY A 721 -20.43 -5.88 -2.32
N PRO A 722 -20.30 -6.23 -1.03
CA PRO A 722 -19.05 -6.66 -0.44
C PRO A 722 -18.46 -7.88 -1.16
N VAL A 723 -17.15 -7.87 -1.37
CA VAL A 723 -16.42 -9.01 -1.94
C VAL A 723 -16.13 -10.01 -0.81
N THR A 724 -16.78 -11.16 -0.85
CA THR A 724 -16.60 -12.27 0.10
C THR A 724 -15.98 -13.47 -0.59
N ARG A 725 -15.07 -14.18 0.08
CA ARG A 725 -14.36 -15.34 -0.47
C ARG A 725 -15.00 -16.65 -0.06
N SER A 726 -15.50 -16.73 1.18
CA SER A 726 -16.26 -17.88 1.65
C SER A 726 -17.70 -17.81 1.14
N GLU A 727 -18.10 -18.76 0.30
CA GLU A 727 -19.51 -18.93 -0.10
C GLU A 727 -20.40 -19.16 1.12
N PHE A 728 -19.93 -19.95 2.10
CA PHE A 728 -20.69 -20.19 3.33
C PHE A 728 -20.91 -18.90 4.13
N ALA A 729 -19.87 -18.07 4.32
CA ALA A 729 -20.06 -16.77 4.99
C ALA A 729 -20.98 -15.84 4.19
N ALA A 730 -20.91 -15.88 2.86
CA ALA A 730 -21.80 -15.14 1.98
C ALA A 730 -23.26 -15.57 2.18
N ASP A 731 -23.52 -16.87 2.30
CA ASP A 731 -24.85 -17.44 2.57
C ASP A 731 -25.34 -17.19 4.00
N MET A 732 -24.43 -17.05 4.96
CA MET A 732 -24.73 -16.53 6.31
C MET A 732 -25.12 -15.04 6.30
N GLY A 733 -24.88 -14.33 5.19
CA GLY A 733 -25.28 -12.94 4.99
C GLY A 733 -24.14 -11.94 4.98
N LEU A 734 -22.87 -12.37 4.98
CA LEU A 734 -21.72 -11.46 4.98
C LEU A 734 -21.68 -10.56 3.73
N LYS A 735 -22.26 -11.02 2.61
CA LYS A 735 -22.41 -10.24 1.36
C LYS A 735 -23.50 -9.16 1.43
N ARG A 736 -24.25 -9.07 2.52
CA ARG A 736 -25.27 -8.03 2.72
C ARG A 736 -24.64 -6.86 3.49
N SER A 737 -24.64 -5.69 2.87
CA SER A 737 -24.10 -4.48 3.52
C SER A 737 -25.02 -3.97 4.63
N MET A 738 -24.48 -3.18 5.57
CA MET A 738 -25.29 -2.48 6.57
C MET A 738 -26.35 -1.58 5.91
N LEU A 739 -25.97 -0.89 4.82
CA LEU A 739 -26.87 0.00 4.07
C LEU A 739 -28.06 -0.79 3.51
N GLU A 740 -27.81 -1.92 2.86
CA GLU A 740 -28.86 -2.79 2.32
C GLU A 740 -29.77 -3.34 3.41
N ARG A 741 -29.19 -3.82 4.52
CA ARG A 741 -29.96 -4.34 5.66
C ARG A 741 -30.86 -3.28 6.27
N LEU A 742 -30.32 -2.09 6.54
CA LEU A 742 -31.11 -0.98 7.09
C LEU A 742 -32.23 -0.56 6.16
N MET A 743 -31.98 -0.48 4.86
CA MET A 743 -33.01 -0.16 3.86
C MET A 743 -34.17 -1.15 3.87
N ASN A 744 -33.94 -2.41 4.25
CA ASN A 744 -34.99 -3.43 4.36
C ASN A 744 -35.77 -3.39 5.69
N LEU A 745 -35.34 -2.59 6.67
CA LEU A 745 -36.10 -2.43 7.91
C LEU A 745 -37.37 -1.58 7.67
N PRO A 746 -38.48 -1.88 8.38
CA PRO A 746 -39.77 -1.19 8.17
C PRO A 746 -39.71 0.33 8.26
N VAL A 747 -38.81 0.89 9.09
CA VAL A 747 -38.69 2.36 9.28
C VAL A 747 -37.97 3.07 8.14
N TYR A 748 -37.17 2.36 7.32
CA TYR A 748 -36.49 2.90 6.13
C TYR A 748 -37.23 2.58 4.83
N GLN A 749 -38.23 1.71 4.87
CA GLN A 749 -39.08 1.41 3.72
C GLN A 749 -40.04 2.56 3.41
N LYS A 750 -40.52 2.60 2.17
CA LYS A 750 -41.56 3.55 1.77
C LYS A 750 -42.82 3.32 2.61
N SER A 751 -43.48 4.40 3.01
CA SER A 751 -44.78 4.33 3.68
C SER A 751 -45.81 3.67 2.75
N LYS A 752 -46.55 2.68 3.25
CA LYS A 752 -47.63 2.04 2.48
C LYS A 752 -48.75 3.02 2.08
N LEU A 753 -48.91 4.12 2.83
CA LEU A 753 -49.95 5.12 2.60
C LEU A 753 -49.54 6.17 1.56
N THR A 754 -48.30 6.66 1.62
CA THR A 754 -47.83 7.77 0.76
C THR A 754 -46.92 7.31 -0.37
N ASN A 755 -46.46 6.05 -0.34
CA ASN A 755 -45.43 5.50 -1.22
C ASN A 755 -44.14 6.34 -1.26
N GLN A 756 -43.84 7.04 -0.16
CA GLN A 756 -42.68 7.91 -0.03
C GLN A 756 -41.77 7.44 1.10
N TYR A 757 -40.48 7.70 0.95
CA TYR A 757 -39.49 7.53 1.99
C TYR A 757 -39.67 8.58 3.09
N ASN A 758 -39.29 8.22 4.32
CA ASN A 758 -39.15 9.20 5.39
C ASN A 758 -37.81 9.94 5.21
N ASN A 759 -37.86 11.13 4.64
CA ASN A 759 -36.69 11.97 4.38
C ASN A 759 -35.90 12.40 5.63
N ALA A 760 -36.41 12.16 6.84
CA ALA A 760 -35.66 12.33 8.08
C ALA A 760 -34.67 11.17 8.35
N LEU A 761 -34.87 10.00 7.72
CA LEU A 761 -34.03 8.80 7.86
C LEU A 761 -33.35 8.40 6.55
N ILE A 762 -34.05 8.54 5.43
CA ILE A 762 -33.57 8.10 4.12
C ILE A 762 -34.08 9.01 3.01
N THR A 763 -33.18 9.39 2.11
CA THR A 763 -33.54 10.08 0.87
C THR A 763 -33.00 9.31 -0.32
N LYS A 764 -33.86 9.09 -1.32
CA LYS A 764 -33.50 8.49 -2.61
C LYS A 764 -33.30 9.60 -3.66
N LEU A 765 -32.14 9.63 -4.32
CA LEU A 765 -31.88 10.52 -5.45
C LEU A 765 -32.41 9.89 -6.75
N LEU A 766 -33.13 10.68 -7.55
CA LEU A 766 -33.82 10.20 -8.75
C LEU A 766 -33.30 10.79 -10.06
N GLN A 767 -32.80 12.03 -10.04
CA GLN A 767 -32.33 12.74 -11.23
C GLN A 767 -30.92 12.27 -11.61
N ASN A 768 -30.76 11.69 -12.80
CA ASN A 768 -29.49 11.19 -13.34
C ASN A 768 -28.85 12.24 -14.26
N TYR A 769 -27.61 12.63 -13.96
CA TYR A 769 -26.87 13.67 -14.70
C TYR A 769 -25.69 13.11 -15.49
N ARG A 770 -25.65 11.80 -15.76
CA ARG A 770 -24.50 11.13 -16.40
C ARG A 770 -24.81 10.63 -17.81
N SER A 771 -25.96 10.00 -18.00
CA SER A 771 -26.18 9.12 -19.15
C SER A 771 -27.30 9.62 -20.06
N HIS A 772 -27.14 9.39 -21.37
CA HIS A 772 -28.23 9.49 -22.34
C HIS A 772 -29.38 8.55 -21.94
N GLU A 773 -30.63 8.92 -22.24
CA GLU A 773 -31.83 8.16 -21.84
C GLU A 773 -31.75 6.69 -22.28
N ALA A 774 -31.35 6.43 -23.52
CA ALA A 774 -31.17 5.09 -24.08
C ALA A 774 -30.22 4.19 -23.24
N ILE A 775 -29.14 4.76 -22.69
CA ILE A 775 -28.17 4.05 -21.84
C ILE A 775 -28.79 3.78 -20.46
N LEU A 776 -29.53 4.75 -19.92
CA LEU A 776 -30.16 4.66 -18.62
C LEU A 776 -31.36 3.68 -18.60
N HIS A 777 -32.07 3.55 -19.72
CA HIS A 777 -33.35 2.88 -19.82
C HIS A 777 -33.35 1.46 -19.25
N PHE A 778 -32.39 0.61 -19.67
CA PHE A 778 -32.31 -0.78 -19.21
C PHE A 778 -32.14 -0.87 -17.69
N SER A 779 -31.19 -0.13 -17.13
CA SER A 779 -30.92 -0.15 -15.68
C SER A 779 -32.09 0.42 -14.89
N ASN A 780 -32.71 1.50 -15.38
CA ASN A 780 -33.86 2.12 -14.73
C ASN A 780 -35.05 1.17 -14.61
N LYS A 781 -35.39 0.48 -15.71
CA LYS A 781 -36.47 -0.51 -15.75
C LYS A 781 -36.17 -1.72 -14.86
N THR A 782 -34.96 -2.26 -14.95
CA THR A 782 -34.59 -3.53 -14.31
C THR A 782 -34.38 -3.40 -12.80
N PHE A 783 -33.73 -2.31 -12.36
CA PHE A 783 -33.27 -2.19 -10.98
C PHE A 783 -33.97 -1.10 -10.17
N TYR A 784 -34.57 -0.11 -10.83
CA TYR A 784 -35.04 1.12 -10.17
C TYR A 784 -36.51 1.45 -10.44
N GLN A 785 -37.31 0.48 -10.91
CA GLN A 785 -38.76 0.60 -11.06
C GLN A 785 -39.19 1.77 -11.97
N ASN A 786 -38.36 2.14 -12.94
CA ASN A 786 -38.56 3.31 -13.81
C ASN A 786 -38.64 4.67 -13.07
N GLU A 787 -38.11 4.76 -11.85
CA GLU A 787 -38.16 6.01 -11.07
C GLU A 787 -37.07 7.02 -11.45
N LEU A 788 -35.98 6.60 -12.12
CA LEU A 788 -34.90 7.50 -12.49
C LEU A 788 -35.30 8.42 -13.63
N LYS A 789 -34.84 9.67 -13.56
CA LYS A 789 -35.12 10.72 -14.55
C LYS A 789 -33.83 11.10 -15.27
N PRO A 790 -33.75 11.01 -16.61
CA PRO A 790 -32.59 11.52 -17.35
C PRO A 790 -32.60 13.06 -17.29
N CYS A 791 -31.58 13.65 -16.67
CA CYS A 791 -31.43 15.09 -16.47
C CYS A 791 -30.04 15.60 -16.91
N ALA A 792 -29.24 14.76 -17.55
CA ALA A 792 -27.97 15.16 -18.13
C ALA A 792 -28.20 16.13 -19.29
N ALA A 793 -27.37 17.16 -19.42
CA ALA A 793 -27.48 18.13 -20.50
C ALA A 793 -27.34 17.45 -21.87
N GLU A 794 -28.15 17.86 -22.84
CA GLU A 794 -28.15 17.26 -24.18
C GLU A 794 -26.78 17.41 -24.86
N CYS A 795 -26.10 18.54 -24.69
CA CYS A 795 -24.74 18.74 -25.22
C CYS A 795 -23.71 17.69 -24.76
N HIS A 796 -23.93 17.07 -23.60
CA HIS A 796 -23.05 16.02 -23.06
C HIS A 796 -23.46 14.61 -23.47
N THR A 797 -24.72 14.40 -23.87
CA THR A 797 -25.29 13.07 -24.08
C THR A 797 -25.71 12.79 -25.52
N HIS A 798 -26.02 13.82 -26.31
CA HIS A 798 -26.54 13.71 -27.67
C HIS A 798 -25.49 13.95 -28.75
N TRP A 799 -24.28 14.39 -28.40
CA TRP A 799 -23.23 14.73 -29.37
C TRP A 799 -22.80 13.54 -30.26
N ALA A 800 -23.00 12.31 -29.81
CA ALA A 800 -22.70 11.09 -30.57
C ALA A 800 -23.88 10.59 -31.42
N LEU A 801 -25.08 11.17 -31.30
CA LEU A 801 -26.22 10.79 -32.13
C LEU A 801 -25.95 11.09 -33.60
N ASN A 802 -26.59 10.34 -34.48
CA ASN A 802 -26.39 10.40 -35.92
C ASN A 802 -25.00 10.01 -36.42
N TRP A 803 -24.08 9.57 -35.55
CA TRP A 803 -22.76 9.09 -35.96
C TRP A 803 -22.92 7.98 -37.02
N PRO A 804 -22.20 8.05 -38.17
CA PRO A 804 -22.34 7.09 -39.27
C PRO A 804 -22.21 5.62 -38.85
N GLU A 805 -21.41 5.35 -37.82
CA GLU A 805 -21.15 4.00 -37.29
C GLU A 805 -22.24 3.46 -36.37
N LEU A 806 -23.15 4.30 -35.87
CA LEU A 806 -24.25 3.81 -35.06
C LEU A 806 -25.21 2.97 -35.92
N PRO A 807 -25.55 1.73 -35.49
CA PRO A 807 -26.55 0.91 -36.16
C PRO A 807 -27.92 1.59 -36.25
N ALA A 808 -28.29 2.32 -35.20
CA ALA A 808 -29.47 3.18 -35.17
C ALA A 808 -29.06 4.59 -34.74
N LYS A 809 -29.37 5.59 -35.58
CA LYS A 809 -28.88 6.97 -35.42
C LYS A 809 -29.30 7.65 -34.11
N SER A 810 -30.42 7.24 -33.52
CA SER A 810 -30.93 7.75 -32.23
C SER A 810 -30.49 6.92 -31.01
N PHE A 811 -29.71 5.85 -31.19
CA PHE A 811 -29.34 4.92 -30.13
C PHE A 811 -27.81 4.86 -29.98
N PRO A 812 -27.22 5.60 -29.02
CA PRO A 812 -25.77 5.76 -28.87
C PRO A 812 -25.12 4.57 -28.15
N ILE A 813 -25.47 3.35 -28.55
CA ILE A 813 -24.88 2.10 -28.06
C ILE A 813 -24.61 1.20 -29.26
N ILE A 814 -23.39 0.69 -29.35
CA ILE A 814 -23.02 -0.37 -30.28
C ILE A 814 -22.81 -1.64 -29.45
N PHE A 815 -23.54 -2.70 -29.80
CA PHE A 815 -23.28 -4.04 -29.28
C PHE A 815 -22.61 -4.84 -30.39
N GLU A 816 -21.28 -4.95 -30.32
CA GLU A 816 -20.50 -5.66 -31.33
C GLU A 816 -20.33 -7.13 -30.94
N SER A 817 -20.96 -8.03 -31.69
CA SER A 817 -20.80 -9.47 -31.46
C SER A 817 -19.45 -9.95 -31.98
N THR A 818 -18.65 -10.62 -31.14
CA THR A 818 -17.34 -11.14 -31.56
C THR A 818 -17.23 -12.63 -31.26
N MET A 819 -16.90 -13.43 -32.27
CA MET A 819 -16.63 -14.86 -32.12
C MET A 819 -15.15 -15.10 -31.79
N GLY A 820 -14.77 -14.75 -30.56
CA GLY A 820 -13.42 -14.93 -30.03
C GLY A 820 -13.24 -16.24 -29.25
N LYS A 821 -11.97 -16.63 -29.04
CA LYS A 821 -11.61 -17.73 -28.14
C LYS A 821 -11.13 -17.17 -26.81
N LEU A 822 -11.73 -17.64 -25.73
CA LEU A 822 -11.24 -17.37 -24.39
C LEU A 822 -9.89 -18.08 -24.20
N ALA A 823 -8.82 -17.31 -24.02
CA ALA A 823 -7.46 -17.81 -23.88
C ALA A 823 -6.91 -17.53 -22.48
N ARG A 824 -5.91 -18.31 -22.10
CA ARG A 824 -5.16 -18.16 -20.84
C ARG A 824 -3.71 -18.56 -21.09
N GLU A 825 -2.79 -17.76 -20.58
CA GLU A 825 -1.35 -18.08 -20.63
C GLU A 825 -0.96 -18.98 -19.44
N GLN A 826 0.06 -19.82 -19.61
CA GLN A 826 0.50 -20.77 -18.57
C GLN A 826 0.93 -20.10 -17.28
N ASP A 827 1.38 -18.86 -17.37
CA ASP A 827 1.88 -18.06 -16.26
C ASP A 827 0.81 -17.14 -15.65
N SER A 828 -0.44 -17.13 -16.15
CA SER A 828 -1.51 -16.23 -15.70
C SER A 828 -2.76 -16.98 -15.25
N ALA A 829 -3.34 -16.55 -14.13
CA ALA A 829 -4.60 -17.08 -13.61
C ALA A 829 -5.86 -16.42 -14.21
N SER A 830 -5.71 -15.31 -14.94
CA SER A 830 -6.81 -14.54 -15.52
C SER A 830 -6.88 -14.74 -17.05
N TYR A 831 -8.07 -14.52 -17.62
CA TYR A 831 -8.39 -14.78 -19.01
C TYR A 831 -8.25 -13.54 -19.89
N PHE A 832 -8.08 -13.76 -21.19
CA PHE A 832 -8.14 -12.71 -22.20
C PHE A 832 -8.78 -13.26 -23.49
N ASN A 833 -9.27 -12.36 -24.33
CA ASN A 833 -9.81 -12.67 -25.65
C ASN A 833 -9.14 -11.77 -26.68
N GLN A 834 -8.31 -12.38 -27.54
CA GLN A 834 -7.54 -11.66 -28.55
C GLN A 834 -8.43 -10.96 -29.58
N LYS A 835 -9.57 -11.56 -29.96
CA LYS A 835 -10.48 -10.97 -30.94
C LYS A 835 -11.20 -9.73 -30.38
N GLU A 836 -11.54 -9.75 -29.10
CA GLU A 836 -12.08 -8.55 -28.43
C GLU A 836 -11.02 -7.43 -28.36
N ILE A 837 -9.75 -7.76 -28.12
CA ILE A 837 -8.66 -6.76 -28.10
C ILE A 837 -8.49 -6.11 -29.48
N GLU A 838 -8.45 -6.92 -30.54
CA GLU A 838 -8.38 -6.43 -31.93
C GLU A 838 -9.57 -5.51 -32.27
N LEU A 839 -10.76 -5.85 -31.78
CA LEU A 839 -11.95 -5.04 -32.01
C LEU A 839 -11.92 -3.72 -31.22
N VAL A 840 -11.50 -3.76 -29.95
CA VAL A 840 -11.31 -2.54 -29.17
C VAL A 840 -10.27 -1.64 -29.86
N GLU A 841 -9.17 -2.19 -30.34
CA GLU A 841 -8.16 -1.46 -31.10
C GLU A 841 -8.78 -0.80 -32.36
N PHE A 842 -9.58 -1.54 -33.13
CA PHE A 842 -10.28 -1.01 -34.29
C PHE A 842 -11.14 0.21 -33.94
N TYR A 843 -11.97 0.11 -32.89
CA TYR A 843 -12.82 1.21 -32.45
C TYR A 843 -12.01 2.40 -31.93
N LEU A 844 -10.94 2.18 -31.16
CA LEU A 844 -10.07 3.26 -30.69
C LEU A 844 -9.44 4.02 -31.86
N ARG A 845 -8.88 3.30 -32.84
CA ARG A 845 -8.29 3.92 -34.04
C ARG A 845 -9.31 4.75 -34.78
N LYS A 846 -10.53 4.22 -34.95
CA LYS A 846 -11.61 4.91 -35.63
C LYS A 846 -12.03 6.18 -34.89
N LEU A 847 -12.23 6.10 -33.58
CA LEU A 847 -12.58 7.25 -32.74
C LEU A 847 -11.50 8.34 -32.76
N PHE A 848 -10.22 7.96 -32.75
CA PHE A 848 -9.12 8.95 -32.80
C PHE A 848 -8.90 9.54 -34.20
N THR A 849 -9.12 8.77 -35.27
CA THR A 849 -8.88 9.22 -36.66
C THR A 849 -10.05 10.02 -37.21
N ASP A 850 -11.26 9.47 -37.08
CA ASP A 850 -12.47 10.01 -37.70
C ASP A 850 -13.22 10.94 -36.75
N GLY A 851 -12.95 10.84 -35.44
CA GLY A 851 -13.78 11.49 -34.43
C GLY A 851 -15.21 10.95 -34.43
N VAL A 852 -16.12 11.75 -33.89
CA VAL A 852 -17.56 11.48 -33.90
C VAL A 852 -18.28 12.77 -34.23
N ASN A 853 -18.95 12.82 -35.40
CA ASN A 853 -19.66 14.02 -35.86
C ASN A 853 -18.79 15.28 -35.81
N ASP A 854 -17.60 15.21 -36.42
CA ASP A 854 -16.60 16.28 -36.45
C ASP A 854 -16.02 16.67 -35.07
N ARG A 855 -16.45 16.01 -34.00
CA ARG A 855 -15.86 16.17 -32.66
C ARG A 855 -14.62 15.28 -32.56
N PRO A 856 -13.43 15.86 -32.31
CA PRO A 856 -12.25 15.08 -32.01
C PRO A 856 -12.42 14.37 -30.67
N ILE A 857 -12.00 13.10 -30.62
CA ILE A 857 -12.00 12.30 -29.39
C ILE A 857 -10.58 12.22 -28.87
N THR A 858 -10.41 12.44 -27.58
CA THR A 858 -9.11 12.35 -26.91
C THR A 858 -9.05 11.15 -25.97
N GLN A 859 -7.85 10.80 -25.51
CA GLN A 859 -7.68 9.71 -24.55
C GLN A 859 -8.50 9.92 -23.25
N LEU A 860 -8.71 11.18 -22.86
CA LEU A 860 -9.48 11.55 -21.65
C LEU A 860 -10.98 11.28 -21.79
N ASP A 861 -11.49 11.14 -23.02
CA ASP A 861 -12.91 10.86 -23.29
C ASP A 861 -13.23 9.36 -23.24
N ILE A 862 -12.23 8.47 -23.15
CA ILE A 862 -12.39 7.02 -23.30
C ILE A 862 -12.04 6.27 -22.01
N GLY A 863 -12.95 5.38 -21.59
CA GLY A 863 -12.71 4.40 -20.53
C GLY A 863 -12.92 2.99 -21.04
N ILE A 864 -11.91 2.12 -20.89
CA ILE A 864 -12.01 0.70 -21.25
C ILE A 864 -12.09 -0.13 -19.97
N VAL A 865 -13.17 -0.89 -19.83
CA VAL A 865 -13.44 -1.68 -18.62
C VAL A 865 -13.53 -3.17 -19.00
N SER A 866 -12.83 -4.01 -18.24
CA SER A 866 -12.95 -5.46 -18.35
C SER A 866 -12.91 -6.11 -16.97
N PRO A 867 -13.70 -7.16 -16.71
CA PRO A 867 -13.67 -7.87 -15.43
C PRO A 867 -12.41 -8.74 -15.25
N TYR A 868 -11.63 -8.97 -16.33
CA TYR A 868 -10.45 -9.84 -16.28
C TYR A 868 -9.14 -9.05 -16.25
N LYS A 869 -8.37 -9.21 -15.17
CA LYS A 869 -7.04 -8.57 -15.00
C LYS A 869 -6.13 -8.81 -16.21
N LYS A 870 -6.10 -10.02 -16.79
CA LYS A 870 -5.25 -10.32 -17.96
C LYS A 870 -5.72 -9.61 -19.23
N GLN A 871 -7.04 -9.50 -19.45
CA GLN A 871 -7.60 -8.68 -20.53
C GLN A 871 -7.18 -7.22 -20.36
N CYS A 872 -7.29 -6.64 -19.17
CA CYS A 872 -6.83 -5.26 -18.90
C CYS A 872 -5.33 -5.08 -19.18
N ILE A 873 -4.49 -6.05 -18.81
CA ILE A 873 -3.05 -6.01 -19.10
C ILE A 873 -2.81 -6.06 -20.62
N LYS A 874 -3.47 -6.96 -21.33
CA LYS A 874 -3.33 -7.10 -22.78
C LYS A 874 -3.82 -5.86 -23.53
N LEU A 875 -4.92 -5.25 -23.08
CA LEU A 875 -5.42 -3.98 -23.59
C LEU A 875 -4.40 -2.87 -23.34
N LYS A 876 -3.83 -2.74 -22.14
CA LYS A 876 -2.76 -1.79 -21.85
C LYS A 876 -1.51 -1.99 -22.71
N GLN A 877 -1.16 -3.25 -22.98
CA GLN A 877 -0.05 -3.58 -23.89
C GLN A 877 -0.37 -3.19 -25.33
N MET A 878 -1.61 -3.43 -25.78
CA MET A 878 -2.08 -3.01 -27.10
C MET A 878 -2.08 -1.48 -27.22
N THR A 879 -2.63 -0.76 -26.25
CA THR A 879 -2.66 0.72 -26.30
C THR A 879 -1.25 1.28 -26.28
N ALA A 880 -0.35 0.77 -25.42
CA ALA A 880 1.06 1.21 -25.41
C ALA A 880 1.80 0.98 -26.73
N ARG A 881 1.37 0.00 -27.55
CA ARG A 881 1.89 -0.20 -28.92
C ARG A 881 1.34 0.79 -29.93
N HIS A 882 0.49 1.73 -29.56
CA HIS A 882 -0.09 2.72 -30.48
C HIS A 882 -0.01 4.17 -29.99
N GLY A 883 0.69 4.42 -28.88
CA GLY A 883 0.78 5.74 -28.22
C GLY A 883 -0.25 5.88 -27.11
#